data_AF-A0AA37LU39-F1
#
_entry.id   AF-A0AA37LU39-F1
#
_cell.length_a   1.000
_cell.length_b   1.000
_cell.length_c   1.000
_cell.angle_alpha   90.00
_cell.angle_beta   90.00
_cell.angle_gamma   90.00
#
_symmetry.space_group_name_H-M   'P 1'
#
loop_
_entity.id
_entity.type
_entity.pdbx_description
1 polymer ?
#
loop_
_entity_poly.entity_id
_entity_poly.type
_entity_poly.pdbx_seq_one_letter_code
_entity_poly.pdbx_strand_id
1 'polypeptide(L)'
;MSSASRSSWMPGRRLNSNRTSMRPRGASRGNITVVSHDDAYTFALRIAYLNYLLQPRQKRKQYVAAPKPAQRSHTSVTELVGQFVSSGSNSIKLPHGFQKPLEKRLKNVLTGKEPMQGFNDSALKRSFAEAYTAFTDKNFQKSVEKDRKLEPYVLMFYSSATKANQKYAQLTSATDDSWKETADRHMAMFIRLVAQTLRDQGHDRDRPELMSRLHTLENKLLTRDQNLSLDSAGDGGSYIEVVVPLSYDVKDMPLVLTVARIFGRSNSEVQADLEANRQIWTEENAIKDMKNYQQKLASDAPGALRSQDFDLEDAFQEWKRAEAPHLSQIILDILTVKPELAKTSTAGVDKSLPGRPQSTFFGEEQSYSEISKAISSPDGSILNFDSSINFGSLSLDDSSQAFDEAVYTFIPNDARAFYKAILKDCMTYDQLHADPAAEYMPLSQQSKDLLMELSVYWRLPQFSRLIAFIEVAVKKFLDGEILAEDLVVVMDNAKSSEMERKKAPHLHQYNLGLLEIDQSRWTIHDFAVYQHTLNSLYDALLRDLYNLMLNCYGSKPPNIGSVMTLLEEHVQPDPAFSAKPEQAQEFAAHLTEGLRRAATDAYNAFVHEKLPNHASEWEFTHVVELGRAVTKLSNKIQKRYKNLPEVMGVKIWQILVEVMFPSYERDAQHIIERTIAVAKEKEMEINMQDGFDLYKELVEMRRTHHAALPDKPFEFQIEELLVDFVWRWVRNAENVMVEVVDGAISQDSFQVRTDDPNKIPTDAERHSTSVVDIFLMFHQTMEQVYQLEWDSDVHHARFMTALARSYAAGIGQYCEELEKRFAKEMDRPTAQEAAANKTTQEKFMQYAQYARDAWNTKDAPEPFQFYPESFVKLNNIEHAMQELDKLEKAMNVDACAEVLRKAEGLGKQQPRRPNKYVFTIKVVEAEDLKACDPGGFSDPYVVLGDEYQKRLYKTRIVYRNLNPRWDESVDITVSSPLNIIATIWDYDTFGDHDFVGRTSLKVDPIHFSDYLPREYWLDLDTQGRLLLRVSMEGERDDIQFYFGKAFRHLKRTERDMVRKITDKLRAQISATISHETLRNLVKGGGIGSQVAGLWKKRASTMPTVTTASDIEGALQPLFHYFDQNFAIMKQTLTDATMLAVMTRLWKEVLQAIESLLVPPLSEKPSSQRPLSQKELDIVYQWLNSLFEFFNAKDDSGSSWACHKMF
;
A
#
# COMPACT_ATOMS: atom_id res chain seq x y z
N MET A 1 43.40 -46.04 -2.41
CA MET A 1 43.55 -46.45 -1.00
C MET A 1 43.76 -45.21 -0.17
N SER A 2 42.90 -45.03 0.85
CA SER A 2 43.05 -44.25 2.10
C SER A 2 43.38 -42.75 2.02
N SER A 3 42.81 -41.84 2.79
CA SER A 3 41.60 -41.72 3.64
C SER A 3 41.60 -40.24 4.09
N ALA A 4 40.50 -39.52 3.86
CA ALA A 4 40.40 -38.07 4.05
C ALA A 4 40.02 -37.67 5.48
N SER A 5 40.66 -36.63 6.01
CA SER A 5 40.37 -35.98 7.28
C SER A 5 39.44 -34.78 7.09
N ARG A 6 38.41 -34.66 7.94
CA ARG A 6 37.55 -33.48 8.10
C ARG A 6 37.89 -32.81 9.43
N SER A 7 38.20 -31.52 9.39
CA SER A 7 38.35 -30.63 10.54
C SER A 7 37.05 -29.85 10.76
N SER A 8 36.64 -29.70 12.02
CA SER A 8 35.80 -28.59 12.48
C SER A 8 36.25 -28.18 13.88
N TRP A 9 36.33 -26.87 14.07
CA TRP A 9 37.08 -26.18 15.11
C TRP A 9 36.05 -25.38 15.93
N MET A 10 36.02 -25.58 17.25
CA MET A 10 35.31 -24.73 18.21
C MET A 10 36.36 -24.10 19.14
N PRO A 11 36.44 -22.76 19.28
CA PRO A 11 37.33 -22.14 20.26
C PRO A 11 36.57 -21.77 21.55
N GLY A 12 36.99 -22.38 22.66
CA GLY A 12 36.65 -21.90 23.99
C GLY A 12 37.41 -20.63 24.36
N ARG A 13 36.77 -19.77 25.17
CA ARG A 13 37.44 -18.73 25.97
C ARG A 13 36.99 -18.84 27.41
N ARG A 14 37.89 -19.35 28.25
CA ARG A 14 38.04 -18.98 29.67
C ARG A 14 39.40 -18.32 29.83
N LEU A 15 39.46 -17.22 30.57
CA LEU A 15 40.69 -16.61 31.08
C LEU A 15 40.52 -16.40 32.60
N ASN A 16 41.56 -16.83 33.33
CA ASN A 16 41.69 -16.95 34.77
C ASN A 16 41.67 -15.62 35.55
N SER A 17 41.34 -15.68 36.84
CA SER A 17 42.30 -15.21 37.86
C SER A 17 42.15 -15.90 39.23
N ASN A 18 43.32 -16.29 39.75
CA ASN A 18 43.78 -16.52 41.13
C ASN A 18 43.32 -17.71 41.99
N ARG A 19 44.25 -18.67 42.09
CA ARG A 19 44.46 -19.62 43.20
C ARG A 19 45.00 -18.91 44.45
N THR A 20 44.43 -19.22 45.61
CA THR A 20 45.15 -19.34 46.89
C THR A 20 44.71 -20.60 47.63
N SER A 21 45.63 -21.15 48.42
CA SER A 21 45.71 -22.54 48.85
C SER A 21 45.07 -22.81 50.23
N MET A 22 44.27 -23.88 50.31
CA MET A 22 44.12 -24.87 51.40
C MET A 22 43.87 -24.44 52.86
N ARG A 23 42.68 -24.78 53.41
CA ARG A 23 42.47 -25.89 54.37
C ARG A 23 40.97 -26.13 54.67
N PRO A 24 40.55 -27.37 54.98
CA PRO A 24 39.15 -27.78 55.00
C PRO A 24 38.49 -27.54 56.38
N ARG A 25 37.28 -26.99 56.41
CA ARG A 25 36.47 -26.90 57.63
C ARG A 25 35.00 -27.14 57.34
N GLY A 26 34.50 -28.22 57.93
CA GLY A 26 33.13 -28.44 58.42
C GLY A 26 31.97 -28.07 57.51
N ALA A 27 31.49 -29.03 56.72
CA ALA A 27 30.19 -28.91 56.07
C ALA A 27 29.06 -28.97 57.13
N SER A 28 28.49 -27.81 57.47
CA SER A 28 27.13 -27.72 58.02
C SER A 28 26.15 -27.78 56.84
N ARG A 29 25.60 -28.98 56.60
CA ARG A 29 24.59 -29.23 55.55
C ARG A 29 23.25 -28.62 55.97
N GLY A 30 22.83 -27.56 55.28
CA GLY A 30 21.42 -27.37 54.94
C GLY A 30 21.14 -28.19 53.68
N ASN A 31 20.20 -29.14 53.74
CA ASN A 31 19.92 -30.06 52.64
C ASN A 31 19.26 -29.34 51.45
N ILE A 32 20.05 -29.02 50.42
CA ILE A 32 19.57 -29.10 49.04
C ILE A 32 19.69 -30.57 48.65
N THR A 33 18.57 -31.26 48.47
CA THR A 33 18.52 -32.66 48.01
C THR A 33 18.92 -32.73 46.53
N VAL A 34 20.22 -32.72 46.25
CA VAL A 34 20.74 -33.07 44.92
C VAL A 34 20.52 -34.56 44.72
N VAL A 35 19.53 -34.93 43.91
CA VAL A 35 19.24 -36.32 43.56
C VAL A 35 20.33 -36.82 42.61
N SER A 36 21.03 -37.89 42.99
CA SER A 36 22.00 -38.55 42.12
C SER A 36 21.28 -39.22 40.93
N HIS A 37 21.88 -39.17 39.74
CA HIS A 37 21.35 -39.84 38.55
C HIS A 37 21.18 -41.36 38.78
N ASP A 38 22.08 -41.98 39.55
CA ASP A 38 22.00 -43.40 39.93
C ASP A 38 20.85 -43.69 40.92
N ASP A 39 20.55 -42.76 41.83
CA ASP A 39 19.43 -42.89 42.76
C ASP A 39 18.10 -42.74 42.01
N ALA A 40 17.99 -41.78 41.10
CA ALA A 40 16.83 -41.59 40.24
C ALA A 40 16.55 -42.83 39.36
N TYR A 41 17.60 -43.39 38.74
CA TYR A 41 17.54 -44.65 37.99
C TYR A 41 17.01 -45.79 38.87
N THR A 42 17.58 -45.97 40.06
CA THR A 42 17.22 -47.08 40.94
C THR A 42 15.75 -47.02 41.36
N PHE A 43 15.24 -45.84 41.72
CA PHE A 43 13.84 -45.68 42.11
C PHE A 43 12.87 -45.76 40.93
N ALA A 44 13.27 -45.31 39.73
CA ALA A 44 12.49 -45.51 38.51
C ALA A 44 12.38 -47.00 38.15
N LEU A 45 13.49 -47.74 38.26
CA LEU A 45 13.57 -49.18 37.99
C LEU A 45 12.69 -49.99 38.95
N ARG A 46 12.66 -49.62 40.24
CA ARG A 46 11.78 -50.25 41.25
C ARG A 46 10.31 -50.21 40.85
N ILE A 47 9.82 -49.05 40.41
CA ILE A 47 8.42 -48.88 40.01
C ILE A 47 8.13 -49.57 38.67
N ALA A 48 9.04 -49.49 37.70
CA ALA A 48 8.90 -50.21 36.44
C ALA A 48 8.83 -51.73 36.63
N TYR A 49 9.64 -52.27 37.54
CA TYR A 49 9.61 -53.68 37.93
C TYR A 49 8.34 -54.04 38.68
N LEU A 50 7.90 -53.19 39.63
CA LEU A 50 6.64 -53.39 40.34
C LEU A 50 5.44 -53.42 39.38
N ASN A 51 5.39 -52.52 38.39
CA ASN A 51 4.32 -52.53 37.38
C ASN A 51 4.30 -53.86 36.60
N TYR A 52 5.47 -54.41 36.24
CA TYR A 52 5.56 -55.72 35.59
C TYR A 52 5.03 -56.86 36.48
N LEU A 53 5.37 -56.86 37.78
CA LEU A 53 4.85 -57.85 38.74
C LEU A 53 3.33 -57.80 38.90
N LEU A 54 2.72 -56.62 38.71
CA LEU A 54 1.29 -56.37 38.87
C LEU A 54 0.47 -56.56 37.59
N GLN A 55 1.11 -56.96 36.48
CA GLN A 55 0.37 -57.27 35.25
C GLN A 55 -0.53 -58.49 35.43
N PRO A 56 -1.75 -58.49 34.85
CA PRO A 56 -2.67 -59.61 34.95
C PRO A 56 -2.01 -60.86 34.36
N ARG A 57 -1.92 -61.92 35.16
CA ARG A 57 -1.20 -63.14 34.79
C ARG A 57 -1.80 -63.74 33.52
N GLN A 58 -0.96 -63.95 32.50
CA GLN A 58 -1.41 -64.62 31.27
C GLN A 58 -1.78 -66.07 31.59
N LYS A 59 -3.04 -66.41 31.34
CA LYS A 59 -3.56 -67.76 31.53
C LYS A 59 -3.35 -68.56 30.24
N ARG A 60 -2.49 -69.59 30.28
CA ARG A 60 -2.33 -70.52 29.14
C ARG A 60 -3.15 -71.77 29.42
N LYS A 61 -3.98 -72.14 28.46
CA LYS A 61 -4.77 -73.37 28.51
C LYS A 61 -3.86 -74.56 28.19
N GLN A 62 -3.60 -75.44 29.16
CA GLN A 62 -2.81 -76.67 28.98
C GLN A 62 -3.75 -77.90 29.00
N TYR A 63 -3.62 -78.77 28.01
CA TYR A 63 -4.52 -79.91 27.78
C TYR A 63 -4.08 -81.16 28.58
N VAL A 64 -5.01 -81.79 29.31
CA VAL A 64 -4.84 -83.12 29.96
C VAL A 64 -6.05 -84.01 29.62
N ALA A 65 -5.83 -85.27 29.21
CA ALA A 65 -6.87 -86.18 28.73
C ALA A 65 -7.52 -87.06 29.82
N ALA A 66 -8.83 -87.31 29.76
CA ALA A 66 -9.61 -88.20 30.65
C ALA A 66 -10.72 -88.97 29.86
N PRO A 67 -11.30 -90.10 30.38
CA PRO A 67 -11.88 -91.20 29.58
C PRO A 67 -13.33 -90.98 29.08
N LYS A 68 -13.72 -91.73 28.03
CA LYS A 68 -14.94 -91.61 27.20
C LYS A 68 -16.28 -91.99 27.88
N PRO A 69 -17.40 -91.33 27.52
CA PRO A 69 -18.76 -91.88 27.59
C PRO A 69 -19.50 -92.00 26.22
N ALA A 70 -20.65 -92.69 26.22
CA ALA A 70 -21.31 -93.39 25.09
C ALA A 70 -22.35 -92.60 24.23
N GLN A 71 -22.65 -93.14 23.03
CA GLN A 71 -23.51 -92.60 21.94
C GLN A 71 -25.05 -92.63 22.19
N ARG A 72 -25.80 -91.73 21.54
CA ARG A 72 -27.28 -91.77 21.33
C ARG A 72 -27.68 -91.44 19.87
N SER A 73 -28.85 -91.91 19.44
CA SER A 73 -29.37 -92.16 18.08
C SER A 73 -30.00 -90.97 17.29
N HIS A 74 -30.09 -91.10 15.94
CA HIS A 74 -30.48 -90.09 14.92
C HIS A 74 -32.00 -89.99 14.60
N THR A 75 -32.50 -88.82 14.15
CA THR A 75 -33.85 -88.56 13.56
C THR A 75 -33.75 -87.92 12.15
N SER A 76 -34.74 -88.07 11.25
CA SER A 76 -34.63 -87.56 9.86
C SER A 76 -35.13 -86.11 9.65
N VAL A 77 -34.61 -85.38 8.66
CA VAL A 77 -34.93 -83.94 8.43
C VAL A 77 -36.36 -83.70 7.94
N THR A 78 -36.93 -84.60 7.13
CA THR A 78 -38.32 -84.51 6.68
C THR A 78 -39.29 -84.60 7.87
N GLU A 79 -38.94 -85.40 8.89
CA GLU A 79 -39.69 -85.57 10.12
C GLU A 79 -39.54 -84.36 11.06
N LEU A 80 -38.35 -83.73 11.09
CA LEU A 80 -38.09 -82.49 11.82
C LEU A 80 -38.88 -81.30 11.23
N VAL A 81 -38.92 -81.16 9.90
CA VAL A 81 -39.70 -80.10 9.24
C VAL A 81 -41.20 -80.39 9.39
N GLY A 82 -41.63 -81.66 9.26
CA GLY A 82 -43.03 -82.06 9.48
C GLY A 82 -43.53 -81.84 10.91
N GLN A 83 -42.73 -82.15 11.93
CA GLN A 83 -43.06 -81.91 13.35
C GLN A 83 -43.12 -80.42 13.70
N PHE A 84 -42.33 -79.60 13.01
CA PHE A 84 -42.30 -78.15 13.24
C PHE A 84 -43.49 -77.42 12.60
N VAL A 85 -44.10 -78.01 11.57
CA VAL A 85 -45.22 -77.43 10.80
C VAL A 85 -46.59 -78.04 11.18
N SER A 86 -46.63 -79.28 11.70
CA SER A 86 -47.89 -79.96 12.09
C SER A 86 -48.41 -79.59 13.49
N SER A 87 -47.71 -78.75 14.23
CA SER A 87 -48.13 -78.31 15.57
C SER A 87 -48.90 -76.99 15.53
N GLY A 88 -50.23 -77.09 15.53
CA GLY A 88 -51.17 -75.98 15.81
C GLY A 88 -51.75 -75.26 14.59
N SER A 89 -53.07 -75.29 14.48
CA SER A 89 -53.95 -74.91 13.35
C SER A 89 -54.02 -73.42 12.95
N ASN A 90 -52.97 -72.61 13.13
CA ASN A 90 -52.89 -71.24 12.60
C ASN A 90 -51.49 -70.97 12.00
N SER A 91 -51.25 -71.37 10.75
CA SER A 91 -49.97 -71.12 10.07
C SER A 91 -49.74 -69.62 9.87
N ILE A 92 -48.73 -69.05 10.52
CA ILE A 92 -48.36 -67.63 10.44
C ILE A 92 -47.99 -67.26 9.00
N LYS A 93 -48.85 -66.48 8.32
CA LYS A 93 -48.71 -66.14 6.88
C LYS A 93 -47.64 -65.08 6.65
N LEU A 94 -46.65 -65.32 5.80
CA LEU A 94 -45.58 -64.37 5.43
C LEU A 94 -46.12 -63.00 4.95
N PRO A 95 -45.35 -61.90 5.13
CA PRO A 95 -45.75 -60.56 4.68
C PRO A 95 -46.10 -60.49 3.19
N HIS A 96 -47.02 -59.59 2.81
CA HIS A 96 -47.41 -59.44 1.41
C HIS A 96 -46.23 -58.88 0.61
N GLY A 97 -45.90 -59.48 -0.53
CA GLY A 97 -44.76 -59.04 -1.35
C GLY A 97 -43.38 -59.50 -0.87
N PHE A 98 -43.27 -60.33 0.17
CA PHE A 98 -42.00 -60.90 0.66
C PHE A 98 -41.19 -61.66 -0.41
N GLN A 99 -41.88 -62.18 -1.42
CA GLN A 99 -41.29 -62.95 -2.50
C GLN A 99 -40.28 -62.15 -3.34
N LYS A 100 -40.57 -60.90 -3.71
CA LYS A 100 -39.66 -60.12 -4.59
C LYS A 100 -38.32 -59.80 -3.92
N PRO A 101 -38.27 -59.39 -2.63
CA PRO A 101 -37.00 -59.16 -1.95
C PRO A 101 -36.20 -60.45 -1.69
N LEU A 102 -36.89 -61.57 -1.40
CA LEU A 102 -36.22 -62.87 -1.28
C LEU A 102 -35.65 -63.32 -2.63
N GLU A 103 -36.37 -63.11 -3.73
CA GLU A 103 -35.87 -63.37 -5.10
C GLU A 103 -34.60 -62.57 -5.40
N LYS A 104 -34.59 -61.28 -5.05
CA LYS A 104 -33.43 -60.40 -5.22
C LYS A 104 -32.21 -60.93 -4.45
N ARG A 105 -32.40 -61.40 -3.21
CA ARG A 105 -31.31 -61.97 -2.40
C ARG A 105 -30.84 -63.33 -2.89
N LEU A 106 -31.75 -64.20 -3.34
CA LEU A 106 -31.37 -65.46 -4.00
C LEU A 106 -30.51 -65.20 -5.25
N LYS A 107 -30.86 -64.18 -6.05
CA LYS A 107 -30.07 -63.74 -7.20
C LYS A 107 -28.70 -63.18 -6.79
N ASN A 108 -28.63 -62.42 -5.70
CA ASN A 108 -27.36 -61.92 -5.18
C ASN A 108 -26.41 -63.06 -4.73
N VAL A 109 -26.94 -64.09 -4.06
CA VAL A 109 -26.16 -65.29 -3.68
C VAL A 109 -25.61 -65.99 -4.94
N LEU A 110 -26.42 -66.13 -5.98
CA LEU A 110 -25.99 -66.71 -7.26
C LEU A 110 -24.86 -65.91 -7.93
N THR A 111 -24.96 -64.58 -7.92
CA THR A 111 -23.94 -63.67 -8.47
C THR A 111 -22.74 -63.45 -7.54
N GLY A 112 -22.74 -64.04 -6.34
CA GLY A 112 -21.67 -63.91 -5.34
C GLY A 112 -21.56 -62.51 -4.71
N LYS A 113 -22.60 -61.69 -4.84
CA LYS A 113 -22.64 -60.29 -4.34
C LYS A 113 -23.39 -60.13 -3.02
N GLU A 114 -23.75 -61.23 -2.35
CA GLU A 114 -24.44 -61.15 -1.06
C GLU A 114 -23.44 -60.78 0.06
N PRO A 115 -23.71 -59.75 0.87
CA PRO A 115 -22.77 -59.22 1.86
C PRO A 115 -22.54 -60.15 3.07
N MET A 116 -23.29 -61.25 3.18
CA MET A 116 -23.21 -62.18 4.31
C MET A 116 -22.09 -63.19 4.14
N GLN A 117 -21.23 -63.29 5.16
CA GLN A 117 -20.13 -64.26 5.20
C GLN A 117 -20.66 -65.71 5.16
N GLY A 118 -19.98 -66.58 4.41
CA GLY A 118 -20.35 -67.99 4.25
C GLY A 118 -21.25 -68.33 3.04
N PHE A 119 -21.78 -67.34 2.31
CA PHE A 119 -22.64 -67.58 1.14
C PHE A 119 -21.88 -67.68 -0.21
N ASN A 120 -20.55 -67.63 -0.19
CA ASN A 120 -19.72 -67.59 -1.41
C ASN A 120 -19.25 -68.97 -1.92
N ASP A 121 -19.62 -70.07 -1.24
CA ASP A 121 -19.24 -71.43 -1.59
C ASP A 121 -19.87 -71.90 -2.92
N SER A 122 -19.07 -72.56 -3.75
CA SER A 122 -19.47 -73.11 -5.05
C SER A 122 -20.50 -74.23 -4.95
N ALA A 123 -20.49 -75.04 -3.87
CA ALA A 123 -21.49 -76.08 -3.62
C ALA A 123 -22.85 -75.48 -3.24
N LEU A 124 -22.83 -74.47 -2.37
CA LEU A 124 -24.01 -73.71 -1.96
C LEU A 124 -24.64 -72.99 -3.16
N LYS A 125 -23.84 -72.29 -3.98
CA LYS A 125 -24.32 -71.59 -5.19
C LYS A 125 -25.06 -72.50 -6.16
N ARG A 126 -24.65 -73.77 -6.30
CA ARG A 126 -25.33 -74.75 -7.16
C ARG A 126 -26.70 -75.15 -6.62
N SER A 127 -26.81 -75.39 -5.31
CA SER A 127 -28.10 -75.66 -4.66
C SER A 127 -29.04 -74.46 -4.75
N PHE A 128 -28.51 -73.24 -4.56
CA PHE A 128 -29.27 -72.00 -4.71
C PHE A 128 -29.65 -71.70 -6.18
N ALA A 129 -28.87 -72.16 -7.17
CA ALA A 129 -29.20 -72.00 -8.60
C ALA A 129 -30.40 -72.88 -9.03
N GLU A 130 -30.41 -74.16 -8.63
CA GLU A 130 -31.54 -75.06 -8.91
C GLU A 130 -32.79 -74.55 -8.16
N ALA A 131 -32.62 -74.09 -6.91
CA ALA A 131 -33.70 -73.49 -6.13
C ALA A 131 -34.23 -72.18 -6.73
N TYR A 132 -33.37 -71.32 -7.29
CA TYR A 132 -33.79 -70.09 -7.97
C TYR A 132 -34.62 -70.39 -9.22
N THR A 133 -34.26 -71.44 -9.95
CA THR A 133 -35.02 -71.89 -11.12
C THR A 133 -36.40 -72.41 -10.70
N ALA A 134 -36.49 -73.18 -9.61
CA ALA A 134 -37.77 -73.64 -9.06
C ALA A 134 -38.60 -72.49 -8.45
N PHE A 135 -37.94 -71.48 -7.87
CA PHE A 135 -38.58 -70.30 -7.28
C PHE A 135 -39.15 -69.34 -8.33
N THR A 136 -38.55 -69.28 -9.53
CA THR A 136 -38.97 -68.37 -10.63
C THR A 136 -40.04 -68.97 -11.54
N ASP A 137 -40.46 -70.22 -11.31
CA ASP A 137 -41.58 -70.83 -12.02
C ASP A 137 -42.89 -70.06 -11.72
N LYS A 138 -43.53 -69.53 -12.78
CA LYS A 138 -44.75 -68.73 -12.69
C LYS A 138 -45.91 -69.45 -11.98
N ASN A 139 -45.95 -70.79 -12.07
CA ASN A 139 -46.99 -71.58 -11.39
C ASN A 139 -46.74 -71.66 -9.88
N PHE A 140 -45.47 -71.85 -9.48
CA PHE A 140 -45.08 -71.87 -8.08
C PHE A 140 -45.26 -70.48 -7.44
N GLN A 141 -44.80 -69.42 -8.11
CA GLN A 141 -44.95 -68.04 -7.63
C GLN A 141 -46.42 -67.67 -7.36
N LYS A 142 -47.34 -68.00 -8.28
CA LYS A 142 -48.78 -67.73 -8.10
C LYS A 142 -49.40 -68.54 -6.95
N SER A 143 -48.98 -69.80 -6.79
CA SER A 143 -49.49 -70.66 -5.71
C SER A 143 -49.08 -70.13 -4.34
N VAL A 144 -47.80 -69.77 -4.19
CA VAL A 144 -47.28 -69.34 -2.89
C VAL A 144 -47.67 -67.90 -2.54
N GLU A 145 -47.87 -67.02 -3.53
CA GLU A 145 -48.43 -65.68 -3.30
C GLU A 145 -49.87 -65.73 -2.77
N LYS A 146 -50.66 -66.74 -3.16
CA LYS A 146 -52.02 -66.96 -2.64
C LYS A 146 -52.02 -67.53 -1.22
N ASP A 147 -51.18 -68.54 -0.96
CA ASP A 147 -51.18 -69.26 0.33
C ASP A 147 -50.38 -68.55 1.42
N ARG A 148 -49.34 -67.78 1.05
CA ARG A 148 -48.45 -67.00 1.94
C ARG A 148 -47.86 -67.83 3.09
N LYS A 149 -47.69 -69.15 2.93
CA LYS A 149 -47.07 -70.02 3.93
C LYS A 149 -45.57 -70.17 3.68
N LEU A 150 -44.81 -70.42 4.75
CA LEU A 150 -43.35 -70.66 4.67
C LEU A 150 -43.01 -72.08 4.18
N GLU A 151 -43.89 -73.05 4.46
CA GLU A 151 -43.69 -74.48 4.16
C GLU A 151 -43.36 -74.76 2.67
N PRO A 152 -44.07 -74.20 1.68
CA PRO A 152 -43.74 -74.42 0.27
C PRO A 152 -42.33 -73.94 -0.10
N TYR A 153 -41.84 -72.85 0.51
CA TYR A 153 -40.50 -72.32 0.24
C TYR A 153 -39.40 -73.23 0.81
N VAL A 154 -39.58 -73.73 2.03
CA VAL A 154 -38.63 -74.66 2.67
C VAL A 154 -38.62 -75.98 1.90
N LEU A 155 -39.77 -76.59 1.64
CA LEU A 155 -39.81 -77.86 0.92
C LEU A 155 -39.24 -77.75 -0.51
N MET A 156 -39.56 -76.66 -1.22
CA MET A 156 -38.97 -76.40 -2.54
C MET A 156 -37.44 -76.31 -2.45
N PHE A 157 -36.91 -75.54 -1.50
CA PHE A 157 -35.47 -75.39 -1.36
C PHE A 157 -34.79 -76.71 -0.98
N TYR A 158 -35.40 -77.48 -0.06
CA TYR A 158 -34.88 -78.80 0.33
C TYR A 158 -34.79 -79.71 -0.88
N SER A 159 -35.91 -79.86 -1.61
CA SER A 159 -35.96 -80.74 -2.78
C SER A 159 -34.96 -80.32 -3.86
N SER A 160 -34.77 -79.01 -4.05
CA SER A 160 -33.81 -78.46 -5.01
C SER A 160 -32.37 -78.69 -4.58
N ALA A 161 -32.05 -78.48 -3.30
CA ALA A 161 -30.72 -78.69 -2.74
C ALA A 161 -30.33 -80.17 -2.73
N THR A 162 -31.25 -81.06 -2.32
CA THR A 162 -31.14 -82.51 -2.42
C THR A 162 -30.88 -82.94 -3.86
N LYS A 163 -31.67 -82.45 -4.82
CA LYS A 163 -31.52 -82.79 -6.25
C LYS A 163 -30.20 -82.29 -6.85
N ALA A 164 -29.78 -81.07 -6.50
CA ALA A 164 -28.52 -80.49 -6.97
C ALA A 164 -27.31 -81.25 -6.41
N ASN A 165 -27.31 -81.54 -5.11
CA ASN A 165 -26.23 -82.26 -4.45
C ASN A 165 -26.21 -83.76 -4.83
N GLN A 166 -27.37 -84.38 -5.04
CA GLN A 166 -27.46 -85.77 -5.52
C GLN A 166 -26.97 -85.91 -6.96
N LYS A 167 -27.36 -85.01 -7.88
CA LYS A 167 -26.81 -84.99 -9.25
C LYS A 167 -25.29 -84.84 -9.23
N TYR A 168 -24.76 -83.98 -8.36
CA TYR A 168 -23.32 -83.82 -8.22
C TYR A 168 -22.62 -85.05 -7.64
N ALA A 169 -23.21 -85.69 -6.62
CA ALA A 169 -22.68 -86.94 -6.05
C ALA A 169 -22.65 -88.06 -7.09
N GLN A 170 -23.69 -88.17 -7.93
CA GLN A 170 -23.74 -89.14 -9.04
C GLN A 170 -22.67 -88.85 -10.11
N LEU A 171 -22.45 -87.58 -10.46
CA LEU A 171 -21.40 -87.15 -11.40
C LEU A 171 -19.97 -87.40 -10.86
N THR A 172 -19.80 -87.48 -9.55
CA THR A 172 -18.49 -87.62 -8.88
C THR A 172 -18.25 -89.05 -8.34
N SER A 173 -19.15 -90.01 -8.64
CA SER A 173 -19.03 -91.43 -8.26
C SER A 173 -18.78 -91.69 -6.76
N ALA A 174 -19.38 -90.88 -5.88
CA ALA A 174 -19.31 -91.08 -4.42
C ALA A 174 -20.49 -91.93 -3.92
N THR A 175 -20.21 -93.03 -3.24
CA THR A 175 -21.20 -94.03 -2.75
C THR A 175 -21.76 -93.76 -1.35
N ASP A 176 -21.42 -92.62 -0.72
CA ASP A 176 -21.83 -92.29 0.65
C ASP A 176 -22.92 -91.21 0.73
N ASP A 177 -23.82 -91.34 1.71
CA ASP A 177 -24.98 -90.47 1.97
C ASP A 177 -24.63 -89.05 2.45
N SER A 178 -23.35 -88.63 2.41
CA SER A 178 -22.83 -87.33 2.89
C SER A 178 -23.41 -86.12 2.15
N TRP A 179 -23.94 -86.32 0.94
CA TRP A 179 -24.64 -85.28 0.20
C TRP A 179 -25.94 -84.84 0.88
N LYS A 180 -26.54 -85.68 1.74
CA LYS A 180 -27.72 -85.33 2.57
C LYS A 180 -27.34 -84.34 3.66
N GLU A 181 -26.23 -84.56 4.36
CA GLU A 181 -25.70 -83.61 5.37
C GLU A 181 -25.34 -82.25 4.73
N THR A 182 -24.78 -82.29 3.52
CA THR A 182 -24.49 -81.07 2.75
C THR A 182 -25.79 -80.35 2.34
N ALA A 183 -26.85 -81.09 1.98
CA ALA A 183 -28.16 -80.49 1.69
C ALA A 183 -28.82 -79.87 2.95
N ASP A 184 -28.64 -80.50 4.12
CA ASP A 184 -29.13 -79.98 5.40
C ASP A 184 -28.41 -78.69 5.81
N ARG A 185 -27.08 -78.62 5.60
CA ARG A 185 -26.27 -77.39 5.76
C ARG A 185 -26.74 -76.27 4.83
N HIS A 186 -26.98 -76.58 3.56
CA HIS A 186 -27.50 -75.60 2.60
C HIS A 186 -28.89 -75.11 2.99
N MET A 187 -29.73 -75.99 3.55
CA MET A 187 -31.05 -75.63 4.08
C MET A 187 -30.95 -74.66 5.26
N ALA A 188 -30.05 -74.91 6.22
CA ALA A 188 -29.84 -74.01 7.35
C ALA A 188 -29.43 -72.60 6.88
N MET A 189 -28.55 -72.52 5.87
CA MET A 189 -28.15 -71.26 5.25
C MET A 189 -29.32 -70.56 4.55
N PHE A 190 -30.22 -71.30 3.90
CA PHE A 190 -31.44 -70.73 3.32
C PHE A 190 -32.38 -70.16 4.40
N ILE A 191 -32.56 -70.86 5.52
CA ILE A 191 -33.38 -70.38 6.64
C ILE A 191 -32.78 -69.11 7.26
N ARG A 192 -31.44 -69.05 7.42
CA ARG A 192 -30.74 -67.84 7.85
C ARG A 192 -30.99 -66.67 6.89
N LEU A 193 -30.97 -66.92 5.57
CA LEU A 193 -31.28 -65.91 4.56
C LEU A 193 -32.73 -65.40 4.65
N VAL A 194 -33.69 -66.30 4.86
CA VAL A 194 -35.11 -65.95 5.06
C VAL A 194 -35.31 -65.13 6.33
N ALA A 195 -34.72 -65.54 7.45
CA ALA A 195 -34.78 -64.82 8.72
C ALA A 195 -34.19 -63.41 8.58
N GLN A 196 -33.05 -63.25 7.92
CA GLN A 196 -32.49 -61.92 7.70
C GLN A 196 -33.34 -61.07 6.77
N THR A 197 -33.88 -61.64 5.69
CA THR A 197 -34.74 -60.89 4.77
C THR A 197 -35.97 -60.32 5.49
N LEU A 198 -36.49 -61.03 6.50
CA LEU A 198 -37.55 -60.55 7.37
C LEU A 198 -37.07 -59.43 8.32
N ARG A 199 -35.86 -59.55 8.88
CA ARG A 199 -35.25 -58.50 9.73
C ARG A 199 -35.02 -57.20 8.99
N ASP A 200 -34.48 -57.27 7.77
CA ASP A 200 -34.14 -56.09 7.00
C ASP A 200 -35.37 -55.35 6.45
N GLN A 201 -36.52 -56.03 6.37
CA GLN A 201 -37.83 -55.39 6.12
C GLN A 201 -38.49 -54.83 7.39
N GLY A 202 -37.83 -54.92 8.55
CA GLY A 202 -38.33 -54.39 9.82
C GLY A 202 -39.36 -55.28 10.53
N HIS A 203 -39.66 -56.47 10.02
CA HIS A 203 -40.68 -57.37 10.59
C HIS A 203 -40.18 -58.26 11.74
N ASP A 204 -38.96 -58.01 12.25
CA ASP A 204 -38.36 -58.75 13.37
C ASP A 204 -39.17 -58.57 14.67
N ARG A 205 -39.65 -57.34 14.91
CA ARG A 205 -40.43 -56.99 16.11
C ARG A 205 -41.89 -57.42 16.03
N ASP A 206 -42.46 -57.49 14.83
CA ASP A 206 -43.87 -57.79 14.62
C ASP A 206 -44.21 -59.27 14.86
N ARG A 207 -43.22 -60.19 14.72
CA ARG A 207 -43.43 -61.64 14.76
C ARG A 207 -42.27 -62.42 15.41
N PRO A 208 -42.03 -62.22 16.72
CA PRO A 208 -40.94 -62.87 17.44
C PRO A 208 -41.07 -64.39 17.46
N GLU A 209 -42.29 -64.94 17.44
CA GLU A 209 -42.52 -66.40 17.40
C GLU A 209 -42.06 -67.04 16.08
N LEU A 210 -42.18 -66.34 14.95
CA LEU A 210 -41.70 -66.86 13.67
C LEU A 210 -40.17 -66.84 13.65
N MET A 211 -39.54 -65.80 14.19
CA MET A 211 -38.10 -65.65 14.27
C MET A 211 -37.45 -66.66 15.23
N SER A 212 -38.06 -66.90 16.40
CA SER A 212 -37.60 -67.93 17.34
C SER A 212 -37.75 -69.33 16.75
N ARG A 213 -38.82 -69.57 15.98
CA ARG A 213 -39.05 -70.81 15.25
C ARG A 213 -38.00 -71.03 14.16
N LEU A 214 -37.75 -70.03 13.32
CA LEU A 214 -36.70 -70.08 12.30
C LEU A 214 -35.32 -70.33 12.91
N HIS A 215 -35.00 -69.65 14.02
CA HIS A 215 -33.72 -69.81 14.71
C HIS A 215 -33.57 -71.19 15.37
N THR A 216 -34.66 -71.74 15.93
CA THR A 216 -34.66 -73.10 16.48
C THR A 216 -34.45 -74.15 15.38
N LEU A 217 -35.07 -73.95 14.21
CA LEU A 217 -34.95 -74.86 13.08
C LEU A 217 -33.56 -74.76 12.43
N GLU A 218 -32.99 -73.55 12.32
CA GLU A 218 -31.60 -73.31 11.95
C GLU A 218 -30.63 -74.06 12.89
N ASN A 219 -30.75 -73.87 14.21
CA ASN A 219 -29.87 -74.51 15.18
C ASN A 219 -29.99 -76.05 15.15
N LYS A 220 -31.20 -76.59 14.98
CA LYS A 220 -31.42 -78.04 14.88
C LYS A 220 -30.87 -78.66 13.59
N LEU A 221 -30.83 -77.91 12.49
CA LEU A 221 -30.21 -78.36 11.24
C LEU A 221 -28.68 -78.25 11.30
N LEU A 222 -28.14 -77.19 11.93
CA LEU A 222 -26.70 -77.03 12.13
C LEU A 222 -26.11 -78.03 13.15
N THR A 223 -26.89 -78.55 14.11
CA THR A 223 -26.42 -79.59 15.03
C THR A 223 -26.02 -80.92 14.37
N ARG A 224 -26.34 -81.13 13.08
CA ARG A 224 -25.90 -82.32 12.31
C ARG A 224 -24.60 -82.13 11.53
N ASP A 225 -24.09 -80.91 11.43
CA ASP A 225 -22.85 -80.61 10.72
C ASP A 225 -21.90 -79.92 11.71
N GLN A 226 -21.04 -80.70 12.37
CA GLN A 226 -20.08 -80.21 13.36
C GLN A 226 -18.97 -79.31 12.78
N ASN A 227 -19.05 -78.88 11.52
CA ASN A 227 -18.05 -78.01 10.90
C ASN A 227 -18.65 -76.82 10.13
N LEU A 228 -19.37 -75.96 10.85
CA LEU A 228 -19.54 -74.54 10.49
C LEU A 228 -19.66 -73.56 11.67
N SER A 229 -19.28 -73.98 12.87
CA SER A 229 -18.93 -73.05 13.94
C SER A 229 -17.41 -72.86 13.96
N LEU A 230 -16.92 -71.92 13.13
CA LEU A 230 -15.74 -71.17 13.56
C LEU A 230 -16.15 -70.45 14.85
N ASP A 231 -15.34 -70.67 15.88
CA ASP A 231 -15.56 -70.37 17.30
C ASP A 231 -16.51 -71.31 18.06
N SER A 232 -16.14 -72.59 18.12
CA SER A 232 -15.82 -73.27 19.39
C SER A 232 -15.54 -74.77 19.15
N ALA A 233 -14.35 -75.08 18.63
CA ALA A 233 -13.78 -76.41 18.84
C ALA A 233 -13.26 -76.49 20.28
N GLY A 234 -14.16 -76.84 21.20
CA GLY A 234 -13.79 -77.55 22.43
C GLY A 234 -13.87 -79.04 22.14
N ASP A 235 -12.80 -79.61 21.57
CA ASP A 235 -12.57 -81.05 21.65
C ASP A 235 -12.28 -81.39 23.12
N GLY A 236 -12.88 -82.49 23.57
CA GLY A 236 -13.04 -82.85 24.97
C GLY A 236 -11.75 -83.34 25.61
N GLY A 237 -10.90 -82.41 26.02
CA GLY A 237 -10.01 -82.59 27.17
C GLY A 237 -10.14 -81.40 28.12
N SER A 238 -10.00 -81.63 29.42
CA SER A 238 -10.06 -80.52 30.36
C SER A 238 -8.81 -79.68 30.20
N TYR A 239 -8.99 -78.44 29.72
CA TYR A 239 -7.97 -77.41 29.88
C TYR A 239 -7.99 -76.97 31.34
N ILE A 240 -6.91 -77.26 32.06
CA ILE A 240 -6.66 -76.57 33.32
C ILE A 240 -6.04 -75.23 32.93
N GLU A 241 -6.59 -74.13 33.43
CA GLU A 241 -5.98 -72.80 33.31
C GLU A 241 -4.68 -72.81 34.14
N VAL A 242 -3.55 -73.11 33.50
CA VAL A 242 -2.25 -73.00 34.16
C VAL A 242 -1.79 -71.56 33.97
N VAL A 243 -1.66 -70.85 35.08
CA VAL A 243 -1.03 -69.53 35.14
C VAL A 243 0.40 -69.66 34.61
N VAL A 244 0.73 -68.93 33.54
CA VAL A 244 2.12 -68.88 33.04
C VAL A 244 2.97 -68.16 34.10
N PRO A 245 4.10 -68.75 34.58
CA PRO A 245 5.03 -68.05 35.46
C PRO A 245 5.55 -66.78 34.78
N LEU A 246 5.73 -65.67 35.52
CA LEU A 246 6.32 -64.46 34.94
C LEU A 246 7.72 -64.77 34.40
N SER A 247 8.02 -64.21 33.22
CA SER A 247 9.39 -64.21 32.70
C SER A 247 10.21 -63.23 33.55
N TYR A 248 11.41 -63.63 33.95
CA TYR A 248 12.33 -62.76 34.66
C TYR A 248 13.41 -62.18 33.74
N ASP A 249 13.23 -62.30 32.41
CA ASP A 249 14.08 -61.67 31.40
C ASP A 249 13.60 -60.22 31.16
N VAL A 250 14.52 -59.26 31.28
CA VAL A 250 14.28 -57.82 31.02
C VAL A 250 13.66 -57.58 29.63
N LYS A 251 13.92 -58.44 28.63
CA LYS A 251 13.34 -58.28 27.28
C LYS A 251 11.81 -58.35 27.25
N ASP A 252 11.21 -59.04 28.21
CA ASP A 252 9.76 -59.19 28.33
C ASP A 252 9.12 -58.10 29.19
N MET A 253 9.89 -57.10 29.65
CA MET A 253 9.47 -56.04 30.57
C MET A 253 9.48 -54.65 29.88
N PRO A 254 8.36 -54.19 29.28
CA PRO A 254 8.34 -52.99 28.46
C PRO A 254 8.75 -51.69 29.18
N LEU A 255 8.25 -51.44 30.40
CA LEU A 255 8.59 -50.23 31.16
C LEU A 255 10.04 -50.25 31.68
N VAL A 256 10.56 -51.44 32.02
CA VAL A 256 11.96 -51.61 32.43
C VAL A 256 12.89 -51.30 31.27
N LEU A 257 12.56 -51.75 30.05
CA LEU A 257 13.28 -51.38 28.83
C LEU A 257 13.22 -49.89 28.53
N THR A 258 12.13 -49.21 28.88
CA THR A 258 12.01 -47.75 28.75
C THR A 258 12.94 -47.04 29.74
N VAL A 259 12.96 -47.45 31.01
CA VAL A 259 13.91 -46.92 32.02
C VAL A 259 15.36 -47.16 31.59
N ALA A 260 15.69 -48.37 31.12
CA ALA A 260 17.02 -48.69 30.62
C ALA A 260 17.48 -47.73 29.50
N ARG A 261 16.57 -47.41 28.57
CA ARG A 261 16.82 -46.49 27.46
C ARG A 261 17.00 -45.03 27.90
N ILE A 262 16.14 -44.53 28.79
CA ILE A 262 16.20 -43.15 29.29
C ILE A 262 17.51 -42.90 30.06
N PHE A 263 17.94 -43.85 30.88
CA PHE A 263 19.17 -43.75 31.70
C PHE A 263 20.43 -44.28 30.99
N GLY A 264 20.33 -44.71 29.73
CA GLY A 264 21.47 -45.19 28.95
C GLY A 264 22.16 -46.46 29.48
N ARG A 265 21.43 -47.34 30.19
CA ARG A 265 21.95 -48.58 30.80
C ARG A 265 21.80 -49.77 29.86
N SER A 266 22.75 -50.71 29.89
CA SER A 266 22.67 -51.93 29.10
C SER A 266 21.64 -52.92 29.69
N ASN A 267 20.95 -53.69 28.84
CA ASN A 267 19.97 -54.69 29.32
C ASN A 267 20.61 -55.72 30.28
N SER A 268 21.91 -55.99 30.14
CA SER A 268 22.67 -56.87 31.04
C SER A 268 22.90 -56.26 32.43
N GLU A 269 23.17 -54.95 32.51
CA GLU A 269 23.32 -54.24 33.79
C GLU A 269 21.99 -54.22 34.54
N VAL A 270 20.91 -53.88 33.84
CA VAL A 270 19.55 -53.84 34.42
C VAL A 270 19.13 -55.22 34.93
N GLN A 271 19.43 -56.29 34.17
CA GLN A 271 19.16 -57.66 34.60
C GLN A 271 19.91 -58.02 35.90
N ALA A 272 21.19 -57.64 36.01
CA ALA A 272 21.98 -57.86 37.22
C ALA A 272 21.43 -57.09 38.42
N ASP A 273 20.98 -55.85 38.22
CA ASP A 273 20.37 -55.01 39.25
C ASP A 273 19.03 -55.59 39.75
N LEU A 274 18.20 -56.11 38.84
CA LEU A 274 16.94 -56.79 39.18
C LEU A 274 17.21 -58.07 39.99
N GLU A 275 18.18 -58.89 39.58
CA GLU A 275 18.53 -60.13 40.26
C GLU A 275 19.07 -59.89 41.67
N ALA A 276 19.91 -58.88 41.84
CA ALA A 276 20.48 -58.49 43.14
C ALA A 276 19.40 -58.04 44.14
N ASN A 277 18.36 -57.34 43.67
CA ASN A 277 17.32 -56.74 44.52
C ASN A 277 16.00 -57.52 44.58
N ARG A 278 15.91 -58.69 43.92
CA ARG A 278 14.69 -59.51 43.81
C ARG A 278 14.07 -59.91 45.15
N GLN A 279 14.87 -60.07 46.20
CA GLN A 279 14.39 -60.42 47.54
C GLN A 279 13.76 -59.21 48.28
N ILE A 280 14.06 -57.99 47.84
CA ILE A 280 13.64 -56.74 48.47
C ILE A 280 12.47 -56.11 47.70
N TRP A 281 12.51 -56.13 46.36
CA TRP A 281 11.47 -55.55 45.49
C TRP A 281 10.31 -56.52 45.28
N THR A 282 9.54 -56.74 46.33
CA THR A 282 8.40 -57.67 46.36
C THR A 282 7.06 -56.92 46.46
N GLU A 283 5.99 -57.56 46.01
CA GLU A 283 4.63 -57.01 46.13
C GLU A 283 4.18 -56.89 47.60
N GLU A 284 4.77 -57.68 48.50
CA GLU A 284 4.54 -57.60 49.95
C GLU A 284 5.10 -56.30 50.54
N ASN A 285 6.33 -55.92 50.16
CA ASN A 285 6.92 -54.66 50.58
C ASN A 285 6.18 -53.45 49.97
N ALA A 286 5.65 -53.58 48.76
CA ALA A 286 4.79 -52.56 48.16
C ALA A 286 3.47 -52.37 48.95
N ILE A 287 2.80 -53.45 49.39
CA ILE A 287 1.62 -53.36 50.27
C ILE A 287 1.99 -52.73 51.61
N LYS A 288 3.15 -53.09 52.19
CA LYS A 288 3.64 -52.51 53.44
C LYS A 288 3.84 -51.00 53.31
N ASP A 289 4.47 -50.54 52.23
CA ASP A 289 4.66 -49.12 51.95
C ASP A 289 3.33 -48.38 51.80
N MET A 290 2.37 -48.93 51.05
CA MET A 290 1.03 -48.32 50.87
C MET A 290 0.23 -48.26 52.19
N LYS A 291 0.26 -49.32 53.01
CA LYS A 291 -0.41 -49.33 54.33
C LYS A 291 0.24 -48.35 55.30
N ASN A 292 1.57 -48.28 55.31
CA ASN A 292 2.31 -47.30 56.10
C ASN A 292 1.95 -45.87 55.65
N TYR A 293 1.86 -45.62 54.34
CA TYR A 293 1.41 -44.34 53.80
C TYR A 293 -0.02 -44.00 54.24
N GLN A 294 -0.96 -44.95 54.14
CA GLN A 294 -2.35 -44.78 54.58
C GLN A 294 -2.46 -44.48 56.09
N GLN A 295 -1.66 -45.16 56.92
CA GLN A 295 -1.60 -44.91 58.36
C GLN A 295 -1.03 -43.51 58.67
N LYS A 296 0.02 -43.09 57.96
CA LYS A 296 0.61 -41.75 58.12
C LYS A 296 -0.33 -40.65 57.66
N LEU A 297 -1.05 -40.85 56.56
CA LEU A 297 -2.09 -39.94 56.08
C LEU A 297 -3.23 -39.80 57.10
N ALA A 298 -3.64 -40.91 57.74
CA ALA A 298 -4.67 -40.89 58.77
C ALA A 298 -4.22 -40.12 60.03
N SER A 299 -2.95 -40.28 60.42
CA SER A 299 -2.33 -39.72 61.64
C SER A 299 -1.61 -38.37 61.46
N ASP A 300 -1.62 -37.79 60.25
CA ASP A 300 -0.94 -36.52 59.93
C ASP A 300 0.59 -36.57 60.20
N ALA A 301 1.20 -37.75 60.00
CA ALA A 301 2.61 -38.03 60.30
C ALA A 301 3.54 -37.78 59.10
N PRO A 302 4.83 -37.44 59.32
CA PRO A 302 5.79 -37.14 58.24
C PRO A 302 6.04 -38.33 57.31
N GLY A 303 5.99 -38.07 55.99
CA GLY A 303 6.10 -39.08 54.92
C GLY A 303 4.85 -39.21 54.04
N ALA A 304 3.74 -38.56 54.42
CA ALA A 304 2.62 -38.23 53.55
C ALA A 304 2.38 -36.69 53.60
N LEU A 305 1.55 -36.15 52.70
CA LEU A 305 1.15 -34.75 52.79
C LEU A 305 0.31 -34.51 54.05
N ARG A 306 0.57 -33.39 54.72
CA ARG A 306 0.00 -33.00 56.03
C ARG A 306 -0.87 -31.76 55.93
N SER A 307 -1.65 -31.49 56.97
CA SER A 307 -2.45 -30.25 57.09
C SER A 307 -1.59 -28.99 56.90
N GLN A 308 -0.39 -28.97 57.49
CA GLN A 308 0.58 -27.87 57.41
C GLN A 308 1.14 -27.60 56.00
N ASP A 309 0.99 -28.54 55.06
CA ASP A 309 1.46 -28.36 53.69
C ASP A 309 0.44 -27.57 52.83
N PHE A 310 -0.78 -27.36 53.33
CA PHE A 310 -1.86 -26.61 52.68
C PHE A 310 -2.14 -25.30 53.43
N ASP A 311 -2.57 -24.27 52.71
CA ASP A 311 -2.97 -22.99 53.30
C ASP A 311 -4.38 -23.08 53.94
N LEU A 312 -5.28 -23.84 53.30
CA LEU A 312 -6.64 -24.08 53.77
C LEU A 312 -6.79 -25.49 54.32
N GLU A 313 -7.30 -25.61 55.55
CA GLU A 313 -7.61 -26.91 56.17
C GLU A 313 -8.66 -27.68 55.36
N ASP A 314 -9.65 -26.98 54.78
CA ASP A 314 -10.67 -27.58 53.91
C ASP A 314 -10.06 -28.28 52.69
N ALA A 315 -9.00 -27.70 52.10
CA ALA A 315 -8.29 -28.29 50.96
C ALA A 315 -7.57 -29.59 51.35
N PHE A 316 -6.94 -29.62 52.52
CA PHE A 316 -6.32 -30.83 53.06
C PHE A 316 -7.35 -31.93 53.32
N GLN A 317 -8.49 -31.59 53.94
CA GLN A 317 -9.55 -32.55 54.22
C GLN A 317 -10.18 -33.11 52.95
N GLU A 318 -10.36 -32.28 51.92
CA GLU A 318 -10.86 -32.72 50.63
C GLU A 318 -9.88 -33.65 49.92
N TRP A 319 -8.59 -33.28 49.85
CA TRP A 319 -7.54 -34.11 49.29
C TRP A 319 -7.44 -35.46 50.03
N LYS A 320 -7.41 -35.44 51.37
CA LYS A 320 -7.38 -36.65 52.21
C LYS A 320 -8.57 -37.57 51.97
N ARG A 321 -9.77 -37.00 51.79
CA ARG A 321 -11.00 -37.77 51.51
C ARG A 321 -10.99 -38.38 50.10
N ALA A 322 -10.43 -37.67 49.12
CA ALA A 322 -10.27 -38.17 47.74
C ALA A 322 -9.19 -39.25 47.62
N GLU A 323 -8.13 -39.17 48.44
CA GLU A 323 -6.96 -40.04 48.37
C GLU A 323 -7.19 -41.45 48.95
N ALA A 324 -7.95 -41.54 50.04
CA ALA A 324 -8.25 -42.79 50.74
C ALA A 324 -8.85 -43.93 49.86
N PRO A 325 -9.84 -43.69 48.97
CA PRO A 325 -10.37 -44.74 48.10
C PRO A 325 -9.34 -45.22 47.06
N HIS A 326 -8.48 -44.33 46.55
CA HIS A 326 -7.44 -44.70 45.58
C HIS A 326 -6.37 -45.60 46.22
N LEU A 327 -5.92 -45.29 47.43
CA LEU A 327 -4.99 -46.15 48.18
C LEU A 327 -5.59 -47.54 48.42
N SER A 328 -6.87 -47.59 48.80
CA SER A 328 -7.59 -48.85 49.02
C SER A 328 -7.71 -49.68 47.73
N GLN A 329 -7.93 -49.03 46.59
CA GLN A 329 -8.00 -49.68 45.29
C GLN A 329 -6.63 -50.19 44.82
N ILE A 330 -5.53 -49.47 45.05
CA ILE A 330 -4.18 -49.96 44.74
C ILE A 330 -3.86 -51.20 45.57
N ILE A 331 -4.17 -51.18 46.87
CA ILE A 331 -3.97 -52.36 47.74
C ILE A 331 -4.81 -53.54 47.24
N LEU A 332 -6.07 -53.29 46.83
CA LEU A 332 -6.93 -54.32 46.25
C LEU A 332 -6.37 -54.87 44.94
N ASP A 333 -5.91 -54.03 44.02
CA ASP A 333 -5.29 -54.44 42.77
C ASP A 333 -4.08 -55.35 43.02
N ILE A 334 -3.20 -55.02 43.96
CA ILE A 334 -2.06 -55.87 44.33
C ILE A 334 -2.53 -57.21 44.93
N LEU A 335 -3.55 -57.18 45.81
CA LEU A 335 -4.11 -58.39 46.42
C LEU A 335 -4.84 -59.29 45.40
N THR A 336 -5.43 -58.73 44.34
CA THR A 336 -6.05 -59.53 43.26
C THR A 336 -5.02 -60.32 42.45
N VAL A 337 -3.80 -59.79 42.28
CA VAL A 337 -2.70 -60.46 41.56
C VAL A 337 -2.03 -61.54 42.41
N LYS A 338 -2.00 -61.38 43.74
CA LYS A 338 -1.52 -62.37 44.71
C LYS A 338 -2.48 -62.52 45.90
N PRO A 339 -3.53 -63.36 45.78
CA PRO A 339 -4.53 -63.55 46.84
C PRO A 339 -3.97 -64.22 48.10
N GLU A 340 -2.81 -64.89 48.03
CA GLU A 340 -2.12 -65.48 49.19
C GLU A 340 -1.63 -64.43 50.20
N LEU A 341 -1.35 -63.20 49.75
CA LEU A 341 -0.91 -62.09 50.61
C LEU A 341 -2.04 -61.53 51.48
N ALA A 342 -3.30 -61.85 51.18
CA ALA A 342 -4.44 -61.45 52.00
C ALA A 342 -4.49 -62.17 53.36
N LYS A 343 -3.87 -63.36 53.47
CA LYS A 343 -3.86 -64.17 54.71
C LYS A 343 -2.74 -63.78 55.66
N THR A 344 -1.56 -63.40 55.14
CA THR A 344 -0.40 -62.96 55.94
C THR A 344 -0.56 -61.55 56.52
N SER A 345 -1.41 -60.72 55.93
CA SER A 345 -1.50 -59.30 56.25
C SER A 345 -2.43 -58.93 57.42
N THR A 346 -2.89 -59.92 58.20
CA THR A 346 -3.60 -59.72 59.48
C THR A 346 -2.71 -59.90 60.72
N ALA A 347 -1.46 -60.33 60.57
CA ALA A 347 -0.61 -60.76 61.69
C ALA A 347 0.41 -59.70 62.20
N GLY A 348 0.26 -58.42 61.86
CA GLY A 348 1.27 -57.40 62.18
C GLY A 348 0.72 -56.02 62.55
N VAL A 349 -0.42 -55.94 63.23
CA VAL A 349 -0.93 -54.67 63.81
C VAL A 349 -0.92 -54.83 65.33
N ASP A 350 0.19 -54.45 65.96
CA ASP A 350 0.26 -54.32 67.40
C ASP A 350 -0.31 -52.96 67.85
N LYS A 351 -1.27 -53.06 68.79
CA LYS A 351 -1.86 -52.01 69.65
C LYS A 351 -2.45 -50.76 69.00
N SER A 352 -3.77 -50.83 68.81
CA SER A 352 -4.66 -49.67 68.97
C SER A 352 -4.58 -49.13 70.41
N LEU A 353 -4.35 -47.83 70.55
CA LEU A 353 -4.63 -47.07 71.77
C LEU A 353 -6.02 -46.41 71.69
N PRO A 354 -6.72 -46.25 72.83
CA PRO A 354 -8.16 -46.02 72.86
C PRO A 354 -8.55 -44.59 72.50
N GLY A 355 -9.63 -44.45 71.75
CA GLY A 355 -10.24 -43.16 71.45
C GLY A 355 -11.10 -42.60 72.58
N ARG A 356 -11.22 -41.26 72.60
CA ARG A 356 -12.39 -40.44 73.01
C ARG A 356 -11.99 -38.94 73.08
N PRO A 357 -12.93 -37.98 73.15
CA PRO A 357 -14.18 -37.78 72.39
C PRO A 357 -14.24 -36.36 71.76
N GLN A 358 -15.27 -36.09 70.95
CA GLN A 358 -15.69 -34.73 70.62
C GLN A 358 -16.12 -33.93 71.87
N SER A 359 -15.78 -32.64 71.91
CA SER A 359 -16.55 -31.61 72.61
C SER A 359 -16.30 -30.20 72.04
N THR A 360 -17.35 -29.66 71.39
CA THR A 360 -17.93 -28.31 71.50
C THR A 360 -17.07 -27.04 71.68
N PHE A 361 -17.22 -26.12 70.71
CA PHE A 361 -17.42 -24.65 70.80
C PHE A 361 -16.57 -23.82 71.79
N PHE A 362 -15.73 -22.91 71.26
CA PHE A 362 -15.79 -21.44 71.40
C PHE A 362 -14.53 -20.78 70.80
N GLY A 363 -14.69 -19.68 70.04
CA GLY A 363 -13.67 -18.63 69.90
C GLY A 363 -13.15 -18.35 68.49
N GLU A 364 -13.88 -17.52 67.75
CA GLU A 364 -13.41 -16.75 66.59
C GLU A 364 -12.38 -15.68 66.98
N GLU A 365 -11.63 -15.23 65.96
CA GLU A 365 -10.96 -13.94 65.84
C GLU A 365 -9.79 -13.62 66.78
N GLN A 366 -8.55 -13.81 66.27
CA GLN A 366 -7.43 -12.85 66.35
C GLN A 366 -6.15 -13.50 65.81
N SER A 367 -5.88 -13.42 64.49
CA SER A 367 -4.53 -13.69 63.92
C SER A 367 -4.35 -13.20 62.46
N TYR A 368 -5.11 -12.21 61.98
CA TYR A 368 -5.04 -11.78 60.56
C TYR A 368 -4.64 -10.32 60.30
N SER A 369 -4.07 -9.60 61.28
CA SER A 369 -3.75 -8.16 61.09
C SER A 369 -2.31 -7.73 61.34
N GLU A 370 -1.35 -8.64 61.54
CA GLU A 370 0.05 -8.24 61.81
C GLU A 370 1.10 -8.65 60.77
N ILE A 371 0.78 -9.52 59.80
CA ILE A 371 1.74 -9.91 58.74
C ILE A 371 1.60 -9.03 57.49
N SER A 372 0.43 -8.40 57.30
CA SER A 372 0.13 -7.55 56.13
C SER A 372 0.64 -6.10 56.22
N LYS A 373 1.27 -5.70 57.34
CA LYS A 373 1.86 -4.35 57.51
C LYS A 373 3.38 -4.29 57.38
N ALA A 374 4.06 -5.42 57.18
CA ALA A 374 5.53 -5.46 57.10
C ALA A 374 6.10 -5.50 55.66
N ILE A 375 5.25 -5.48 54.63
CA ILE A 375 5.69 -5.68 53.22
C ILE A 375 5.35 -4.47 52.31
N SER A 376 4.89 -3.35 52.86
CA SER A 376 4.53 -2.17 52.05
C SER A 376 5.17 -0.89 52.58
N SER A 377 6.43 -0.63 52.19
CA SER A 377 6.97 0.66 51.73
C SER A 377 8.52 0.66 51.70
N PRO A 378 9.13 1.54 50.87
CA PRO A 378 10.38 1.23 50.15
C PRO A 378 11.60 1.91 50.78
N ASP A 379 12.71 1.19 50.86
CA ASP A 379 14.03 1.79 50.65
C ASP A 379 15.06 0.71 50.35
N GLY A 380 15.73 0.85 49.21
CA GLY A 380 16.83 0.00 48.81
C GLY A 380 18.10 0.40 49.55
N SER A 381 18.56 -0.44 50.47
CA SER A 381 20.00 -0.58 50.74
C SER A 381 20.34 -1.99 51.20
N ILE A 382 21.36 -2.52 50.56
CA ILE A 382 21.96 -3.85 50.69
C ILE A 382 22.28 -4.16 52.15
N LEU A 383 21.74 -5.25 52.72
CA LEU A 383 22.40 -6.02 53.80
C LEU A 383 21.97 -7.49 53.80
N ASN A 384 23.00 -8.35 53.73
CA ASN A 384 22.98 -9.74 54.19
C ASN A 384 22.38 -9.86 55.59
N PHE A 385 21.51 -10.87 55.79
CA PHE A 385 21.23 -11.46 57.11
C PHE A 385 20.84 -12.92 56.85
N ASP A 386 21.79 -13.86 56.90
CA ASP A 386 22.30 -14.50 58.12
C ASP A 386 21.19 -15.07 59.00
N SER A 387 20.79 -16.29 58.68
CA SER A 387 19.86 -17.11 59.43
C SER A 387 20.57 -17.73 60.64
N SER A 388 20.66 -16.97 61.74
CA SER A 388 20.88 -17.55 63.06
C SER A 388 20.05 -16.79 64.10
N ILE A 389 19.11 -17.51 64.73
CA ILE A 389 18.78 -17.51 66.16
C ILE A 389 17.67 -18.55 66.30
N ASN A 390 18.05 -19.74 66.75
CA ASN A 390 17.16 -20.76 67.26
C ASN A 390 17.34 -20.73 68.79
N PHE A 391 16.34 -20.26 69.53
CA PHE A 391 16.33 -20.29 71.00
C PHE A 391 15.66 -21.60 71.46
N GLY A 392 16.38 -22.38 72.27
CA GLY A 392 15.76 -23.40 73.11
C GLY A 392 16.26 -24.83 72.90
N SER A 393 17.54 -25.08 73.15
CA SER A 393 17.96 -26.33 73.78
C SER A 393 18.50 -25.98 75.16
N LEU A 394 18.01 -26.67 76.20
CA LEU A 394 18.81 -27.40 77.19
C LEU A 394 17.95 -27.80 78.41
N SER A 395 17.62 -29.09 78.52
CA SER A 395 18.08 -30.01 79.59
C SER A 395 17.34 -31.35 79.45
N LEU A 396 18.01 -32.46 79.14
CA LEU A 396 18.54 -33.43 80.12
C LEU A 396 17.45 -34.00 81.04
N ASP A 397 16.75 -35.04 80.59
CA ASP A 397 16.68 -36.28 81.35
C ASP A 397 16.40 -37.51 80.47
N ASP A 398 16.83 -38.63 81.01
CA ASP A 398 17.03 -39.95 80.43
C ASP A 398 15.73 -40.69 80.04
N SER A 399 15.85 -41.64 79.11
CA SER A 399 14.90 -42.72 78.78
C SER A 399 13.55 -42.40 78.10
N SER A 400 13.49 -42.47 76.75
CA SER A 400 12.44 -43.21 76.02
C SER A 400 12.56 -43.10 74.49
N GLN A 401 12.83 -44.23 73.83
CA GLN A 401 12.49 -44.61 72.45
C GLN A 401 12.56 -43.54 71.34
N ALA A 402 13.63 -43.63 70.53
CA ALA A 402 13.70 -43.04 69.20
C ALA A 402 12.51 -43.49 68.33
N PHE A 403 11.75 -42.54 67.78
CA PHE A 403 10.84 -42.79 66.67
C PHE A 403 11.69 -42.99 65.40
N ASP A 404 11.64 -44.22 64.88
CA ASP A 404 12.35 -44.70 63.70
C ASP A 404 11.87 -43.96 62.43
N GLU A 405 12.80 -43.33 61.70
CA GLU A 405 12.56 -42.66 60.43
C GLU A 405 12.28 -43.75 59.36
N ALA A 406 11.01 -44.06 59.12
CA ALA A 406 10.62 -45.21 58.30
C ALA A 406 11.10 -45.12 56.84
N VAL A 407 12.08 -45.95 56.48
CA VAL A 407 12.60 -46.15 55.12
C VAL A 407 11.55 -46.89 54.26
N TYR A 408 10.91 -46.19 53.33
CA TYR A 408 10.06 -46.81 52.30
C TYR A 408 10.93 -47.54 51.26
N THR A 409 10.42 -48.65 50.73
CA THR A 409 11.14 -49.45 49.71
C THR A 409 10.92 -48.88 48.30
N PHE A 410 9.70 -48.47 47.97
CA PHE A 410 9.29 -48.02 46.63
C PHE A 410 9.03 -46.51 46.54
N ILE A 411 8.74 -45.84 47.66
CA ILE A 411 8.51 -44.40 47.74
C ILE A 411 9.81 -43.71 48.18
N PRO A 412 10.35 -42.74 47.44
CA PRO A 412 11.51 -41.96 47.89
C PRO A 412 11.13 -40.94 48.98
N ASN A 413 12.09 -40.54 49.82
CA ASN A 413 11.86 -39.57 50.91
C ASN A 413 11.43 -38.18 50.41
N ASP A 414 11.85 -37.79 49.19
CA ASP A 414 11.44 -36.55 48.52
C ASP A 414 10.93 -36.88 47.11
N ALA A 415 9.69 -37.35 47.03
CA ALA A 415 9.07 -37.74 45.77
C ALA A 415 9.05 -36.63 44.71
N ARG A 416 8.92 -35.36 45.12
CA ARG A 416 8.91 -34.22 44.20
C ARG A 416 10.27 -34.02 43.53
N ALA A 417 11.36 -34.04 44.30
CA ALA A 417 12.71 -33.86 43.75
C ALA A 417 13.12 -35.02 42.81
N PHE A 418 12.83 -36.27 43.20
CA PHE A 418 13.10 -37.44 42.36
C PHE A 418 12.28 -37.42 41.07
N TYR A 419 11.00 -37.05 41.15
CA TYR A 419 10.16 -36.92 39.96
C TYR A 419 10.69 -35.87 38.99
N LYS A 420 11.12 -34.70 39.49
CA LYS A 420 11.72 -33.65 38.67
C LYS A 420 13.02 -34.10 37.98
N ALA A 421 13.88 -34.83 38.69
CA ALA A 421 15.12 -35.36 38.10
C ALA A 421 14.83 -36.33 36.95
N ILE A 422 13.93 -37.30 37.18
CA ILE A 422 13.53 -38.27 36.15
C ILE A 422 12.84 -37.57 34.98
N LEU A 423 11.99 -36.58 35.25
CA LEU A 423 11.31 -35.81 34.22
C LEU A 423 12.30 -35.05 33.32
N LYS A 424 13.35 -34.46 33.90
CA LYS A 424 14.43 -33.83 33.15
C LYS A 424 15.15 -34.82 32.23
N ASP A 425 15.45 -36.01 32.73
CA ASP A 425 16.09 -37.08 31.95
C ASP A 425 15.17 -37.60 30.84
N CYS A 426 13.87 -37.75 31.10
CA CYS A 426 12.86 -38.13 30.10
C CYS A 426 12.77 -37.10 28.96
N MET A 427 12.63 -35.81 29.28
CA MET A 427 12.56 -34.75 28.28
C MET A 427 13.83 -34.68 27.43
N THR A 428 15.00 -34.88 28.05
CA THR A 428 16.29 -34.88 27.34
C THR A 428 16.41 -36.10 26.43
N TYR A 429 16.01 -37.29 26.89
CA TYR A 429 15.99 -38.49 26.08
C TYR A 429 15.05 -38.35 24.87
N ASP A 430 13.82 -37.90 25.09
CA ASP A 430 12.83 -37.74 24.02
C ASP A 430 13.26 -36.68 23.00
N GLN A 431 13.86 -35.57 23.44
CA GLN A 431 14.40 -34.53 22.55
C GLN A 431 15.53 -35.06 21.65
N LEU A 432 16.41 -35.93 22.17
CA LEU A 432 17.50 -36.53 21.39
C LEU A 432 17.03 -37.58 20.38
N HIS A 433 15.86 -38.18 20.59
CA HIS A 433 15.31 -39.25 19.77
C HIS A 433 14.08 -38.82 18.96
N ALA A 434 13.72 -37.54 18.98
CA ALA A 434 12.64 -36.97 18.18
C ALA A 434 13.00 -36.94 16.69
N ASP A 435 12.01 -37.16 15.82
CA ASP A 435 12.16 -37.00 14.37
C ASP A 435 12.21 -35.50 14.03
N PRO A 436 13.28 -34.97 13.39
CA PRO A 436 13.38 -33.56 13.02
C PRO A 436 12.26 -33.04 12.10
N ALA A 437 11.51 -33.95 11.44
CA ALA A 437 10.40 -33.60 10.57
C ALA A 437 9.02 -33.61 11.26
N ALA A 438 8.92 -34.09 12.50
CA ALA A 438 7.66 -34.17 13.25
C ALA A 438 7.41 -32.91 14.11
N GLU A 439 6.14 -32.67 14.46
CA GLU A 439 5.78 -31.59 15.40
C GLU A 439 6.44 -31.83 16.77
N TYR A 440 6.85 -30.74 17.43
CA TYR A 440 7.51 -30.82 18.72
C TYR A 440 6.59 -31.45 19.77
N MET A 441 6.99 -32.63 20.26
CA MET A 441 6.30 -33.33 21.32
C MET A 441 7.23 -33.42 22.54
N PRO A 442 6.94 -32.73 23.66
CA PRO A 442 7.87 -32.61 24.78
C PRO A 442 8.12 -33.93 25.53
N LEU A 443 7.19 -34.88 25.46
CA LEU A 443 7.29 -36.20 26.09
C LEU A 443 6.68 -37.27 25.18
N SER A 444 7.40 -38.36 24.94
CA SER A 444 6.88 -39.52 24.21
C SER A 444 5.83 -40.28 25.02
N GLN A 445 4.97 -41.06 24.36
CA GLN A 445 3.95 -41.86 25.06
C GLN A 445 4.57 -42.81 26.10
N GLN A 446 5.76 -43.35 25.83
CA GLN A 446 6.47 -44.25 26.74
C GLN A 446 6.96 -43.53 28.00
N SER A 447 7.51 -42.32 27.86
CA SER A 447 7.92 -41.48 28.98
C SER A 447 6.71 -41.01 29.80
N LYS A 448 5.62 -40.61 29.14
CA LYS A 448 4.36 -40.25 29.80
C LYS A 448 3.82 -41.41 30.65
N ASP A 449 3.82 -42.63 30.13
CA ASP A 449 3.35 -43.80 30.86
C ASP A 449 4.24 -44.13 32.08
N LEU A 450 5.56 -44.02 31.94
CA LEU A 450 6.49 -44.17 33.09
C LEU A 450 6.22 -43.12 34.18
N LEU A 451 6.15 -41.83 33.81
CA LEU A 451 5.92 -40.73 34.76
C LEU A 451 4.56 -40.83 35.46
N MET A 452 3.53 -41.32 34.77
CA MET A 452 2.22 -41.60 35.36
C MET A 452 2.30 -42.68 36.44
N GLU A 453 2.98 -43.80 36.16
CA GLU A 453 3.15 -44.88 37.13
C GLU A 453 3.94 -44.42 38.36
N LEU A 454 5.04 -43.67 38.15
CA LEU A 454 5.78 -43.04 39.26
C LEU A 454 4.87 -42.16 40.12
N SER A 455 4.01 -41.36 39.49
CA SER A 455 3.08 -40.49 40.19
C SER A 455 2.04 -41.27 41.01
N VAL A 456 1.54 -42.39 40.48
CA VAL A 456 0.54 -43.24 41.15
C VAL A 456 1.11 -43.89 42.40
N TYR A 457 2.34 -44.40 42.36
CA TYR A 457 2.95 -45.09 43.51
C TYR A 457 3.63 -44.13 44.49
N TRP A 458 4.12 -42.98 44.03
CA TRP A 458 4.70 -41.95 44.91
C TRP A 458 3.67 -40.95 45.45
N ARG A 459 2.39 -41.13 45.07
CA ARG A 459 1.25 -40.33 45.53
C ARG A 459 1.44 -38.83 45.26
N LEU A 460 1.93 -38.50 44.06
CA LEU A 460 2.10 -37.12 43.62
C LEU A 460 0.77 -36.57 43.08
N PRO A 461 0.22 -35.49 43.66
CA PRO A 461 -0.98 -34.84 43.15
C PRO A 461 -0.81 -34.30 41.72
N GLN A 462 -1.91 -34.16 40.98
CA GLN A 462 -1.90 -33.66 39.60
C GLN A 462 -1.23 -32.28 39.48
N PHE A 463 -1.59 -31.33 40.36
CA PHE A 463 -1.01 -29.97 40.32
C PHE A 463 0.51 -30.00 40.52
N SER A 464 1.05 -30.79 41.45
CA SER A 464 2.50 -30.90 41.68
C SER A 464 3.23 -31.46 40.45
N ARG A 465 2.60 -32.36 39.69
CA ARG A 465 3.18 -32.92 38.46
C ARG A 465 3.23 -31.92 37.32
N LEU A 466 2.14 -31.15 37.12
CA LEU A 466 2.06 -30.12 36.10
C LEU A 466 3.01 -28.96 36.42
N ILE A 467 3.11 -28.56 37.69
CA ILE A 467 4.07 -27.53 38.14
C ILE A 467 5.52 -28.02 37.96
N ALA A 468 5.82 -29.28 38.30
CA ALA A 468 7.13 -29.88 38.04
C ALA A 468 7.46 -29.92 36.52
N PHE A 469 6.46 -30.18 35.67
CA PHE A 469 6.62 -30.18 34.22
C PHE A 469 6.94 -28.78 33.68
N ILE A 470 6.21 -27.76 34.13
CA ILE A 470 6.50 -26.36 33.78
C ILE A 470 7.87 -25.93 34.32
N GLU A 471 8.20 -26.25 35.58
CA GLU A 471 9.48 -25.88 36.21
C GLU A 471 10.68 -26.45 35.44
N VAL A 472 10.63 -27.72 35.04
CA VAL A 472 11.71 -28.36 34.28
C VAL A 472 11.81 -27.77 32.87
N ALA A 473 10.68 -27.53 32.20
CA ALA A 473 10.67 -26.92 30.88
C ALA A 473 11.21 -25.49 30.89
N VAL A 474 10.77 -24.66 31.85
CA VAL A 474 11.29 -23.30 32.04
C VAL A 474 12.78 -23.32 32.34
N LYS A 475 13.27 -24.23 33.19
CA LYS A 475 14.72 -24.39 33.42
C LYS A 475 15.47 -24.73 32.13
N LYS A 476 14.97 -25.67 31.32
CA LYS A 476 15.55 -25.99 30.01
C LYS A 476 15.54 -24.79 29.06
N PHE A 477 14.51 -23.95 29.09
CA PHE A 477 14.46 -22.72 28.32
C PHE A 477 15.52 -21.71 28.79
N LEU A 478 15.65 -21.51 30.11
CA LEU A 478 16.67 -20.63 30.71
C LEU A 478 18.10 -21.11 30.41
N ASP A 479 18.31 -22.42 30.33
CA ASP A 479 19.59 -23.05 29.96
C ASP A 479 19.85 -23.01 28.44
N GLY A 480 18.87 -22.59 27.63
CA GLY A 480 18.95 -22.50 26.16
C GLY A 480 18.81 -23.83 25.43
N GLU A 481 18.27 -24.86 26.08
CA GLU A 481 18.08 -26.20 25.52
C GLU A 481 16.79 -26.34 24.68
N ILE A 482 15.80 -25.48 24.91
CA ILE A 482 14.53 -25.43 24.14
C ILE A 482 14.25 -23.99 23.67
N LEU A 483 13.54 -23.84 22.54
CA LEU A 483 13.18 -22.53 22.00
C LEU A 483 11.87 -22.01 22.63
N ALA A 484 11.58 -20.72 22.46
CA ALA A 484 10.32 -20.12 22.92
C ALA A 484 9.08 -20.77 22.26
N GLU A 485 9.18 -21.18 20.99
CA GLU A 485 8.11 -21.88 20.27
C GLU A 485 7.78 -23.24 20.91
N ASP A 486 8.81 -23.99 21.30
CA ASP A 486 8.66 -25.27 21.97
C ASP A 486 8.06 -25.11 23.38
N LEU A 487 8.40 -24.03 24.08
CA LEU A 487 7.87 -23.72 25.41
C LEU A 487 6.37 -23.39 25.38
N VAL A 488 5.87 -22.73 24.32
CA VAL A 488 4.42 -22.49 24.14
C VAL A 488 3.67 -23.81 24.14
N VAL A 489 4.14 -24.78 23.34
CA VAL A 489 3.53 -26.13 23.27
C VAL A 489 3.54 -26.83 24.63
N VAL A 490 4.60 -26.66 25.43
CA VAL A 490 4.66 -27.22 26.79
C VAL A 490 3.64 -26.55 27.72
N MET A 491 3.54 -25.22 27.68
CA MET A 491 2.61 -24.46 28.50
C MET A 491 1.15 -24.78 28.15
N ASP A 492 0.83 -24.88 26.86
CA ASP A 492 -0.47 -25.33 26.37
C ASP A 492 -0.81 -26.73 26.86
N ASN A 493 0.12 -27.69 26.72
CA ASN A 493 -0.08 -29.06 27.18
C ASN A 493 -0.27 -29.16 28.70
N ALA A 494 0.38 -28.30 29.49
CA ALA A 494 0.24 -28.29 30.94
C ALA A 494 -1.05 -27.60 31.42
N LYS A 495 -1.51 -26.58 30.69
CA LYS A 495 -2.70 -25.79 31.03
C LYS A 495 -3.99 -26.40 30.47
N SER A 496 -3.94 -27.17 29.39
CA SER A 496 -5.07 -27.87 28.79
C SER A 496 -5.31 -29.26 29.38
N SER A 497 -6.55 -29.75 29.29
CA SER A 497 -6.97 -31.05 29.82
C SER A 497 -6.61 -32.20 28.86
N GLU A 498 -6.06 -33.29 29.41
CA GLU A 498 -5.69 -34.47 28.63
C GLU A 498 -6.92 -35.37 28.33
N MET A 499 -6.95 -36.01 27.16
CA MET A 499 -8.00 -36.98 26.81
C MET A 499 -8.05 -38.17 27.80
N GLU A 500 -9.26 -38.62 28.13
CA GLU A 500 -9.46 -39.75 29.05
C GLU A 500 -8.80 -41.06 28.56
N ARG A 501 -7.89 -41.60 29.38
CA ARG A 501 -7.29 -42.92 29.15
C ARG A 501 -8.35 -44.02 29.29
N LYS A 502 -8.23 -45.08 28.47
CA LYS A 502 -9.11 -46.28 28.54
C LYS A 502 -9.17 -46.93 29.92
N LYS A 503 -8.10 -46.80 30.71
CA LYS A 503 -8.05 -47.18 32.13
C LYS A 503 -7.59 -45.97 32.93
N ALA A 504 -8.45 -45.46 33.81
CA ALA A 504 -8.12 -44.36 34.70
C ALA A 504 -7.04 -44.79 35.71
N PRO A 505 -5.95 -44.02 35.87
CA PRO A 505 -4.97 -44.24 36.93
C PRO A 505 -5.59 -43.94 38.31
N HIS A 506 -5.03 -44.54 39.36
CA HIS A 506 -5.48 -44.36 40.75
C HIS A 506 -4.99 -43.03 41.36
N LEU A 507 -5.32 -41.93 40.69
CA LEU A 507 -4.98 -40.55 41.07
C LEU A 507 -6.20 -39.64 40.90
N HIS A 508 -6.39 -38.74 41.86
CA HIS A 508 -7.44 -37.72 41.80
C HIS A 508 -7.12 -36.68 40.70
N GLN A 509 -8.13 -36.28 39.92
CA GLN A 509 -8.06 -35.21 38.91
C GLN A 509 -6.95 -35.38 37.84
N TYR A 510 -6.52 -36.61 37.54
CA TYR A 510 -5.36 -36.86 36.67
C TYR A 510 -5.48 -36.32 35.23
N ASN A 511 -6.70 -36.02 34.77
CA ASN A 511 -7.00 -35.55 33.42
C ASN A 511 -7.19 -34.02 33.32
N LEU A 512 -7.29 -33.32 34.45
CA LEU A 512 -7.49 -31.87 34.47
C LEU A 512 -6.17 -31.13 34.19
N GLY A 513 -6.26 -30.06 33.40
CA GLY A 513 -5.18 -29.10 33.19
C GLY A 513 -5.03 -28.13 34.38
N LEU A 514 -3.90 -27.41 34.43
CA LEU A 514 -3.56 -26.56 35.58
C LEU A 514 -4.57 -25.42 35.83
N LEU A 515 -5.22 -24.91 34.78
CA LEU A 515 -6.21 -23.82 34.89
C LEU A 515 -7.56 -24.27 35.48
N GLU A 516 -7.88 -25.56 35.42
CA GLU A 516 -9.13 -26.11 35.95
C GLU A 516 -9.02 -26.47 37.45
N ILE A 517 -7.80 -26.58 37.97
CA ILE A 517 -7.54 -26.88 39.38
C ILE A 517 -7.40 -25.57 40.15
N ASP A 518 -8.33 -25.30 41.06
CA ASP A 518 -8.30 -24.12 41.92
C ASP A 518 -6.98 -24.03 42.72
N GLN A 519 -6.30 -22.87 42.61
CA GLN A 519 -5.01 -22.60 43.23
C GLN A 519 -5.07 -22.62 44.76
N SER A 520 -6.23 -22.33 45.35
CA SER A 520 -6.45 -22.39 46.80
C SER A 520 -6.28 -23.81 47.38
N ARG A 521 -6.31 -24.82 46.51
CA ARG A 521 -6.24 -26.25 46.86
C ARG A 521 -4.85 -26.83 46.69
N TRP A 522 -3.87 -26.03 46.24
CA TRP A 522 -2.51 -26.48 46.06
C TRP A 522 -1.76 -26.49 47.40
N THR A 523 -0.63 -27.20 47.44
CA THR A 523 0.27 -27.06 48.59
C THR A 523 1.01 -25.73 48.54
N ILE A 524 1.33 -25.18 49.72
CA ILE A 524 2.06 -23.90 49.86
C ILE A 524 3.39 -23.97 49.09
N HIS A 525 4.07 -25.13 49.15
CA HIS A 525 5.30 -25.37 48.41
C HIS A 525 5.10 -25.28 46.89
N ASP A 526 4.10 -25.97 46.35
CA ASP A 526 3.87 -26.03 44.91
C ASP A 526 3.43 -24.65 44.37
N PHE A 527 2.60 -23.92 45.12
CA PHE A 527 2.23 -22.54 44.79
C PHE A 527 3.44 -21.59 44.75
N ALA A 528 4.30 -21.64 45.78
CA ALA A 528 5.51 -20.80 45.84
C ALA A 528 6.50 -21.12 44.71
N VAL A 529 6.69 -22.41 44.38
CA VAL A 529 7.55 -22.84 43.26
C VAL A 529 6.98 -22.37 41.92
N TYR A 530 5.67 -22.47 41.72
CA TYR A 530 5.02 -22.01 40.49
C TYR A 530 5.16 -20.50 40.31
N GLN A 531 4.85 -19.73 41.35
CA GLN A 531 4.99 -18.27 41.35
C GLN A 531 6.45 -17.85 41.09
N HIS A 532 7.44 -18.48 41.73
CA HIS A 532 8.85 -18.20 41.48
C HIS A 532 9.26 -18.53 40.04
N THR A 533 8.74 -19.62 39.49
CA THR A 533 9.01 -20.06 38.11
C THR A 533 8.43 -19.08 37.10
N LEU A 534 7.20 -18.60 37.30
CA LEU A 534 6.56 -17.60 36.44
C LEU A 534 7.31 -16.26 36.48
N ASN A 535 7.76 -15.80 37.65
CA ASN A 535 8.58 -14.59 37.76
C ASN A 535 9.93 -14.74 37.04
N SER A 536 10.60 -15.88 37.25
CA SER A 536 11.89 -16.15 36.58
C SER A 536 11.73 -16.25 35.06
N LEU A 537 10.62 -16.84 34.59
CA LEU A 537 10.27 -16.89 33.18
C LEU A 537 9.97 -15.49 32.63
N TYR A 538 9.19 -14.68 33.34
CA TYR A 538 8.87 -13.31 32.95
C TYR A 538 10.13 -12.46 32.75
N ASP A 539 11.05 -12.46 33.72
CA ASP A 539 12.31 -11.72 33.64
C ASP A 539 13.17 -12.18 32.46
N ALA A 540 13.23 -13.48 32.20
CA ALA A 540 13.96 -14.05 31.07
C ALA A 540 13.32 -13.68 29.72
N LEU A 541 11.99 -13.78 29.62
CA LEU A 541 11.25 -13.39 28.42
C LEU A 541 11.39 -11.90 28.11
N LEU A 542 11.40 -11.03 29.13
CA LEU A 542 11.68 -9.60 28.93
C LEU A 542 13.11 -9.39 28.42
N ARG A 543 14.11 -10.06 28.99
CA ARG A 543 15.50 -9.95 28.52
C ARG A 543 15.65 -10.45 27.08
N ASP A 544 15.01 -11.56 26.74
CA ASP A 544 15.05 -12.12 25.40
C ASP A 544 14.29 -11.22 24.42
N LEU A 545 13.12 -10.71 24.80
CA LEU A 545 12.38 -9.71 24.03
C LEU A 545 13.25 -8.48 23.75
N TYR A 546 13.95 -7.95 24.76
CA TYR A 546 14.88 -6.83 24.57
C TYR A 546 15.98 -7.15 23.54
N ASN A 547 16.63 -8.30 23.65
CA ASN A 547 17.69 -8.72 22.73
C ASN A 547 17.17 -8.93 21.29
N LEU A 548 15.98 -9.49 21.13
CA LEU A 548 15.33 -9.66 19.83
C LEU A 548 14.95 -8.28 19.24
N MET A 549 14.44 -7.39 20.08
CA MET A 549 14.03 -6.04 19.68
C MET A 549 15.19 -5.15 19.27
N LEU A 550 16.39 -5.28 19.86
CA LEU A 550 17.57 -4.54 19.41
C LEU A 550 17.92 -4.82 17.93
N ASN A 551 17.57 -6.00 17.42
CA ASN A 551 17.82 -6.40 16.04
C ASN A 551 16.63 -6.14 15.10
N CYS A 552 15.60 -5.40 15.54
CA CYS A 552 14.37 -5.20 14.78
C CYS A 552 14.57 -4.39 13.48
N TYR A 553 15.61 -3.53 13.42
CA TYR A 553 15.96 -2.74 12.23
C TYR A 553 16.94 -3.44 11.29
N GLY A 554 17.39 -4.65 11.64
CA GLY A 554 18.29 -5.45 10.82
C GLY A 554 17.64 -5.97 9.52
N SER A 555 18.47 -6.50 8.61
CA SER A 555 18.00 -7.03 7.32
C SER A 555 17.02 -8.21 7.48
N LYS A 556 17.25 -9.06 8.50
CA LYS A 556 16.43 -10.20 8.93
C LYS A 556 16.06 -10.04 10.42
N PRO A 557 14.98 -9.32 10.75
CA PRO A 557 14.58 -9.17 12.14
C PRO A 557 13.96 -10.47 12.67
N PRO A 558 14.15 -10.76 13.96
CA PRO A 558 13.71 -12.00 14.59
C PRO A 558 12.19 -12.11 14.73
N ASN A 559 11.69 -13.34 14.92
CA ASN A 559 10.29 -13.60 15.26
C ASN A 559 10.07 -13.28 16.75
N ILE A 560 9.19 -12.32 17.03
CA ILE A 560 8.82 -11.89 18.39
C ILE A 560 7.52 -12.56 18.84
N GLY A 561 6.75 -13.15 17.92
CA GLY A 561 5.41 -13.69 18.18
C GLY A 561 5.40 -14.70 19.31
N SER A 562 6.33 -15.66 19.30
CA SER A 562 6.39 -16.74 20.31
C SER A 562 6.67 -16.23 21.72
N VAL A 563 7.52 -15.21 21.86
CA VAL A 563 7.81 -14.57 23.16
C VAL A 563 6.61 -13.75 23.65
N MET A 564 5.93 -13.05 22.74
CA MET A 564 4.71 -12.29 23.07
C MET A 564 3.56 -13.22 23.46
N THR A 565 3.34 -14.33 22.75
CA THR A 565 2.34 -15.34 23.12
C THR A 565 2.59 -15.89 24.52
N LEU A 566 3.85 -16.20 24.87
CA LEU A 566 4.21 -16.61 26.23
C LEU A 566 3.88 -15.54 27.28
N LEU A 567 4.19 -14.27 26.99
CA LEU A 567 3.93 -13.17 27.92
C LEU A 567 2.41 -12.89 28.07
N GLU A 568 1.68 -12.72 26.97
CA GLU A 568 0.29 -12.27 26.94
C GLU A 568 -0.73 -13.38 27.23
N GLU A 569 -0.47 -14.63 26.80
CA GLU A 569 -1.44 -15.73 26.94
C GLU A 569 -1.12 -16.66 28.11
N HIS A 570 0.14 -16.76 28.53
CA HIS A 570 0.55 -17.74 29.55
C HIS A 570 1.06 -17.15 30.87
N VAL A 571 1.72 -15.99 30.87
CA VAL A 571 2.31 -15.42 32.10
C VAL A 571 1.45 -14.32 32.70
N GLN A 572 1.14 -13.26 31.94
CA GLN A 572 0.34 -12.12 32.43
C GLN A 572 -1.09 -12.45 32.90
N PRO A 573 -1.87 -13.33 32.22
CA PRO A 573 -3.24 -13.62 32.64
C PRO A 573 -3.30 -14.64 33.79
N ASP A 574 -2.17 -15.18 34.24
CA ASP A 574 -2.14 -16.20 35.29
C ASP A 574 -2.39 -15.57 36.67
N PRO A 575 -3.37 -16.04 37.45
CA PRO A 575 -3.69 -15.43 38.74
C PRO A 575 -2.59 -15.61 39.79
N ALA A 576 -1.66 -16.56 39.60
CA ALA A 576 -0.49 -16.71 40.48
C ALA A 576 0.62 -15.69 40.19
N PHE A 577 0.52 -14.96 39.08
CA PHE A 577 1.48 -13.93 38.68
C PHE A 577 0.93 -12.53 38.94
N SER A 578 1.76 -11.67 39.53
CA SER A 578 1.45 -10.24 39.68
C SER A 578 2.61 -9.42 39.17
N ALA A 579 2.42 -8.80 38.00
CA ALA A 579 3.42 -7.90 37.44
C ALA A 579 3.51 -6.63 38.29
N LYS A 580 4.73 -6.24 38.65
CA LYS A 580 4.97 -4.91 39.23
C LYS A 580 4.87 -3.88 38.09
N PRO A 581 4.02 -2.84 38.21
CA PRO A 581 3.87 -1.84 37.14
C PRO A 581 5.17 -1.07 36.87
N GLU A 582 6.03 -0.92 37.88
CA GLU A 582 7.35 -0.28 37.76
C GLU A 582 8.28 -1.03 36.79
N GLN A 583 8.29 -2.37 36.83
CA GLN A 583 9.15 -3.18 35.95
C GLN A 583 8.78 -3.03 34.47
N ALA A 584 7.48 -2.91 34.17
CA ALA A 584 7.02 -2.68 32.79
C ALA A 584 7.44 -1.28 32.28
N GLN A 585 7.41 -0.26 33.15
CA GLN A 585 7.85 1.09 32.80
C GLN A 585 9.37 1.18 32.63
N GLU A 586 10.14 0.56 33.52
CA GLU A 586 11.60 0.46 33.40
C GLU A 586 11.99 -0.27 32.12
N PHE A 587 11.34 -1.39 31.81
CA PHE A 587 11.55 -2.11 30.56
C PHE A 587 11.24 -1.23 29.34
N ALA A 588 10.11 -0.53 29.33
CA ALA A 588 9.74 0.37 28.23
C ALA A 588 10.76 1.50 28.04
N ALA A 589 11.27 2.08 29.13
CA ALA A 589 12.31 3.11 29.10
C ALA A 589 13.64 2.56 28.54
N HIS A 590 14.09 1.41 29.04
CA HIS A 590 15.30 0.74 28.57
C HIS A 590 15.20 0.32 27.09
N LEU A 591 14.06 -0.24 26.69
CA LEU A 591 13.80 -0.64 25.31
C LEU A 591 13.78 0.57 24.38
N THR A 592 13.17 1.69 24.79
CA THR A 592 13.16 2.93 24.00
C THR A 592 14.57 3.43 23.74
N GLU A 593 15.43 3.48 24.77
CA GLU A 593 16.84 3.88 24.61
C GLU A 593 17.64 2.89 23.75
N GLY A 594 17.43 1.58 23.95
CA GLY A 594 18.05 0.54 23.12
C GLY A 594 17.67 0.65 21.65
N LEU A 595 16.39 0.89 21.36
CA LEU A 595 15.88 1.10 20.00
C LEU A 595 16.41 2.38 19.36
N ARG A 596 16.59 3.46 20.12
CA ARG A 596 17.24 4.68 19.60
C ARG A 596 18.67 4.41 19.14
N ARG A 597 19.45 3.69 19.94
CA ARG A 597 20.83 3.29 19.56
C ARG A 597 20.83 2.38 18.34
N ALA A 598 19.95 1.37 18.31
CA ALA A 598 19.82 0.48 17.16
C ALA A 598 19.41 1.23 15.88
N ALA A 599 18.54 2.25 15.98
CA ALA A 599 18.19 3.12 14.86
C ALA A 599 19.40 3.94 14.38
N THR A 600 20.19 4.52 15.29
CA THR A 600 21.43 5.21 14.97
C THR A 600 22.45 4.28 14.29
N ASP A 601 22.63 3.06 14.79
CA ASP A 601 23.54 2.08 14.20
C ASP A 601 23.08 1.66 12.80
N ALA A 602 21.77 1.47 12.60
CA ALA A 602 21.19 1.17 11.29
C ALA A 602 21.40 2.32 10.29
N TYR A 603 21.24 3.57 10.74
CA TYR A 603 21.54 4.75 9.93
C TYR A 603 23.02 4.82 9.55
N ASN A 604 23.92 4.69 10.53
CA ASN A 604 25.37 4.72 10.32
C ASN A 604 25.83 3.61 9.37
N ALA A 605 25.18 2.44 9.39
CA ALA A 605 25.44 1.38 8.43
C ALA A 605 25.11 1.82 6.98
N PHE A 606 24.01 2.54 6.76
CA PHE A 606 23.71 3.11 5.44
C PHE A 606 24.70 4.19 5.03
N VAL A 607 25.11 5.06 5.96
CA VAL A 607 26.15 6.07 5.71
C VAL A 607 27.43 5.40 5.26
N HIS A 608 27.91 4.38 5.96
CA HIS A 608 29.12 3.62 5.59
C HIS A 608 28.99 2.83 4.28
N GLU A 609 27.79 2.35 3.93
CA GLU A 609 27.57 1.61 2.68
C GLU A 609 27.50 2.54 1.47
N LYS A 610 26.88 3.72 1.63
CA LYS A 610 26.52 4.61 0.51
C LYS A 610 27.47 5.78 0.30
N LEU A 611 28.18 6.25 1.33
CA LEU A 611 29.10 7.37 1.19
C LEU A 611 30.54 6.90 0.94
N PRO A 612 31.22 7.48 -0.06
CA PRO A 612 32.66 7.31 -0.24
C PRO A 612 33.45 7.78 0.98
N ASN A 613 34.60 7.13 1.24
CA ASN A 613 35.47 7.44 2.38
C ASN A 613 36.09 8.84 2.31
N HIS A 614 36.22 9.42 1.12
CA HIS A 614 36.80 10.75 0.92
C HIS A 614 35.70 11.79 0.66
N ALA A 615 35.67 12.84 1.48
CA ALA A 615 34.70 13.93 1.34
C ALA A 615 34.84 14.73 0.02
N SER A 616 35.93 14.55 -0.72
CA SER A 616 36.16 15.15 -2.04
C SER A 616 35.44 14.44 -3.20
N GLU A 617 34.90 13.24 -2.94
CA GLU A 617 34.17 12.39 -3.90
C GLU A 617 32.65 12.42 -3.64
N TRP A 618 32.18 13.25 -2.71
CA TRP A 618 30.76 13.34 -2.40
C TRP A 618 30.00 14.08 -3.51
N GLU A 619 29.08 13.36 -4.13
CA GLU A 619 28.11 13.85 -5.11
C GLU A 619 26.67 13.86 -4.55
N PHE A 620 25.78 14.63 -5.20
CA PHE A 620 24.35 14.70 -4.84
C PHE A 620 23.63 13.36 -4.94
N THR A 621 24.07 12.47 -5.84
CA THR A 621 23.55 11.09 -5.97
C THR A 621 23.58 10.32 -4.65
N HIS A 622 24.61 10.52 -3.83
CA HIS A 622 24.72 9.81 -2.54
C HIS A 622 23.63 10.25 -1.55
N VAL A 623 23.24 11.53 -1.57
CA VAL A 623 22.15 12.05 -0.71
C VAL A 623 20.80 11.45 -1.11
N VAL A 624 20.57 11.31 -2.43
CA VAL A 624 19.38 10.66 -2.99
C VAL A 624 19.34 9.17 -2.63
N GLU A 625 20.45 8.45 -2.81
CA GLU A 625 20.53 7.03 -2.46
C GLU A 625 20.31 6.78 -0.96
N LEU A 626 20.89 7.63 -0.11
CA LEU A 626 20.71 7.58 1.33
C LEU A 626 19.23 7.84 1.70
N GLY A 627 18.60 8.87 1.14
CA GLY A 627 17.19 9.18 1.38
C GLY A 627 16.27 8.01 1.00
N ARG A 628 16.49 7.41 -0.16
CA ARG A 628 15.76 6.21 -0.61
C ARG A 628 15.95 5.01 0.32
N ALA A 629 17.17 4.79 0.83
CA ALA A 629 17.45 3.71 1.78
C ALA A 629 16.70 3.91 3.11
N VAL A 630 16.71 5.14 3.64
CA VAL A 630 16.01 5.53 4.87
C VAL A 630 14.49 5.34 4.73
N THR A 631 13.90 5.84 3.64
CA THR A 631 12.46 5.71 3.37
C THR A 631 12.04 4.25 3.16
N LYS A 632 12.86 3.46 2.46
CA LYS A 632 12.61 2.03 2.27
C LYS A 632 12.62 1.26 3.60
N LEU A 633 13.55 1.56 4.51
CA LEU A 633 13.57 0.96 5.84
C LEU A 633 12.34 1.36 6.65
N SER A 634 12.01 2.65 6.69
CA SER A 634 10.82 3.16 7.40
C SER A 634 9.54 2.44 6.94
N ASN A 635 9.31 2.37 5.62
CA ASN A 635 8.16 1.67 5.04
C ASN A 635 8.14 0.17 5.35
N LYS A 636 9.30 -0.49 5.38
CA LYS A 636 9.41 -1.93 5.71
C LYS A 636 9.02 -2.20 7.16
N ILE A 637 9.44 -1.34 8.09
CA ILE A 637 9.11 -1.45 9.51
C ILE A 637 7.63 -1.12 9.74
N GLN A 638 7.11 -0.07 9.10
CA GLN A 638 5.69 0.31 9.20
C GLN A 638 4.76 -0.82 8.72
N LYS A 639 5.07 -1.48 7.59
CA LYS A 639 4.27 -2.61 7.08
C LYS A 639 4.32 -3.83 7.99
N ARG A 640 5.48 -4.12 8.58
CA ARG A 640 5.71 -5.30 9.43
C ARG A 640 4.94 -5.22 10.75
N TYR A 641 5.04 -4.08 11.43
CA TYR A 641 4.43 -3.88 12.75
C TYR A 641 3.04 -3.24 12.67
N LYS A 642 2.37 -3.31 11.51
CA LYS A 642 1.02 -2.75 11.32
C LYS A 642 -0.01 -3.37 12.27
N ASN A 643 0.13 -4.67 12.57
CA ASN A 643 -0.80 -5.42 13.42
C ASN A 643 -0.41 -5.38 14.92
N LEU A 644 0.83 -4.96 15.24
CA LEU A 644 1.38 -4.84 16.60
C LEU A 644 2.11 -3.49 16.70
N PRO A 645 1.38 -2.36 16.70
CA PRO A 645 1.96 -1.02 16.66
C PRO A 645 2.68 -0.65 17.98
N GLU A 646 2.30 -1.29 19.08
CA GLU A 646 2.84 -1.07 20.42
C GLU A 646 3.27 -2.40 21.02
N VAL A 647 4.55 -2.52 21.39
CA VAL A 647 5.07 -3.65 22.16
C VAL A 647 5.31 -3.14 23.57
N MET A 648 4.52 -3.63 24.54
CA MET A 648 4.61 -3.22 25.95
C MET A 648 4.59 -1.68 26.14
N GLY A 649 3.79 -0.97 25.33
CA GLY A 649 3.67 0.50 25.36
C GLY A 649 4.71 1.28 24.56
N VAL A 650 5.63 0.61 23.85
CA VAL A 650 6.68 1.25 23.04
C VAL A 650 6.32 1.23 21.55
N LYS A 651 6.28 2.40 20.92
CA LYS A 651 6.02 2.59 19.48
C LYS A 651 7.31 2.52 18.66
N ILE A 652 7.60 1.34 18.13
CA ILE A 652 8.86 1.03 17.42
C ILE A 652 9.07 1.95 16.20
N TRP A 653 8.06 2.08 15.34
CA TRP A 653 8.16 2.88 14.13
C TRP A 653 8.38 4.38 14.41
N GLN A 654 7.72 4.91 15.45
CA GLN A 654 7.86 6.32 15.82
C GLN A 654 9.28 6.63 16.30
N ILE A 655 9.87 5.76 17.13
CA ILE A 655 11.25 5.92 17.60
C ILE A 655 12.26 5.89 16.44
N LEU A 656 12.04 5.01 15.46
CA LEU A 656 12.89 4.94 14.26
C LEU A 656 12.89 6.27 13.51
N VAL A 657 11.71 6.80 13.21
CA VAL A 657 11.54 8.06 12.46
C VAL A 657 12.10 9.25 13.24
N GLU A 658 11.86 9.31 14.55
CA GLU A 658 12.37 10.38 15.43
C GLU A 658 13.90 10.50 15.45
N VAL A 659 14.62 9.41 15.16
CA VAL A 659 16.09 9.37 15.13
C VAL A 659 16.64 9.45 13.71
N MET A 660 16.11 8.64 12.79
CA MET A 660 16.63 8.50 11.43
C MET A 660 16.46 9.77 10.61
N PHE A 661 15.28 10.39 10.64
CA PHE A 661 14.99 11.52 9.75
C PHE A 661 15.83 12.76 10.11
N PRO A 662 15.90 13.21 11.38
CA PRO A 662 16.76 14.34 11.73
C PRO A 662 18.25 14.06 11.50
N SER A 663 18.69 12.80 11.65
CA SER A 663 20.09 12.42 11.37
C SER A 663 20.40 12.50 9.87
N TYR A 664 19.48 11.99 9.03
CA TYR A 664 19.54 12.13 7.58
C TYR A 664 19.57 13.59 7.14
N GLU A 665 18.68 14.42 7.68
CA GLU A 665 18.58 15.83 7.32
C GLU A 665 19.88 16.59 7.60
N ARG A 666 20.47 16.38 8.78
CA ARG A 666 21.75 17.01 9.16
C ARG A 666 22.89 16.59 8.22
N ASP A 667 23.00 15.31 7.92
CA ASP A 667 24.05 14.82 7.03
C ASP A 667 23.81 15.25 5.58
N ALA A 668 22.57 15.25 5.11
CA ALA A 668 22.19 15.74 3.78
C ALA A 668 22.61 17.20 3.61
N GLN A 669 22.31 18.07 4.58
CA GLN A 669 22.76 19.47 4.55
C GLN A 669 24.28 19.57 4.42
N HIS A 670 25.02 18.86 5.29
CA HIS A 670 26.48 18.92 5.30
C HIS A 670 27.11 18.37 4.00
N ILE A 671 26.56 17.28 3.45
CA ILE A 671 27.01 16.72 2.18
C ILE A 671 26.79 17.72 1.05
N ILE A 672 25.60 18.34 0.98
CA ILE A 672 25.26 19.32 -0.08
C ILE A 672 26.18 20.55 -0.01
N GLU A 673 26.34 21.14 1.17
CA GLU A 673 27.21 22.30 1.39
C GLU A 673 28.66 21.98 1.00
N ARG A 674 29.15 20.78 1.36
CA ARG A 674 30.50 20.36 1.01
C ARG A 674 30.67 20.11 -0.48
N THR A 675 29.70 19.45 -1.15
CA THR A 675 29.73 19.22 -2.60
C THR A 675 29.75 20.54 -3.36
N ILE A 676 28.93 21.52 -2.95
CA ILE A 676 28.92 22.87 -3.55
C ILE A 676 30.27 23.57 -3.33
N ALA A 677 30.85 23.47 -2.13
CA ALA A 677 32.16 24.06 -1.84
C ALA A 677 33.29 23.43 -2.68
N VAL A 678 33.32 22.10 -2.79
CA VAL A 678 34.33 21.38 -3.59
C VAL A 678 34.19 21.69 -5.08
N ALA A 679 32.96 21.81 -5.60
CA ALA A 679 32.73 22.22 -6.98
C ALA A 679 33.25 23.63 -7.26
N LYS A 680 33.04 24.57 -6.32
CA LYS A 680 33.60 25.92 -6.39
C LYS A 680 35.14 25.92 -6.33
N GLU A 681 35.74 25.11 -5.46
CA GLU A 681 37.20 24.97 -5.34
C GLU A 681 37.85 24.39 -6.62
N LYS A 682 37.16 23.45 -7.30
CA LYS A 682 37.64 22.81 -8.53
C LYS A 682 37.29 23.57 -9.81
N GLU A 683 36.59 24.71 -9.70
CA GLU A 683 36.01 25.44 -10.84
C GLU A 683 35.14 24.55 -11.76
N MET A 684 34.52 23.51 -11.20
CA MET A 684 33.64 22.61 -11.94
C MET A 684 32.19 23.05 -11.79
N GLU A 685 31.48 23.15 -12.91
CA GLU A 685 30.04 23.40 -12.87
C GLU A 685 29.27 22.10 -12.63
N ILE A 686 28.47 22.09 -11.57
CA ILE A 686 27.53 21.00 -11.30
C ILE A 686 26.39 21.09 -12.31
N ASN A 687 25.98 19.94 -12.85
CA ASN A 687 24.85 19.85 -13.77
C ASN A 687 23.56 20.33 -13.08
N MET A 688 22.76 21.15 -13.78
CA MET A 688 21.50 21.66 -13.26
C MET A 688 20.50 20.53 -12.97
N GLN A 689 20.51 19.47 -13.78
CA GLN A 689 19.59 18.34 -13.61
C GLN A 689 19.81 17.62 -12.28
N ASP A 690 21.07 17.40 -11.89
CA ASP A 690 21.42 16.74 -10.63
C ASP A 690 20.91 17.54 -9.42
N GLY A 691 20.90 18.88 -9.52
CA GLY A 691 20.33 19.77 -8.50
C GLY A 691 18.80 19.66 -8.40
N PHE A 692 18.10 19.54 -9.53
CA PHE A 692 16.64 19.35 -9.55
C PHE A 692 16.22 17.97 -9.05
N ASP A 693 16.96 16.93 -9.42
CA ASP A 693 16.72 15.56 -8.96
C ASP A 693 16.92 15.46 -7.44
N LEU A 694 17.96 16.11 -6.91
CA LEU A 694 18.18 16.25 -5.48
C LEU A 694 17.02 16.99 -4.79
N TYR A 695 16.60 18.13 -5.34
CA TYR A 695 15.49 18.91 -4.78
C TYR A 695 14.21 18.08 -4.68
N LYS A 696 13.84 17.35 -5.74
CA LYS A 696 12.65 16.50 -5.77
C LYS A 696 12.65 15.45 -4.67
N GLU A 697 13.78 14.77 -4.47
CA GLU A 697 13.92 13.75 -3.43
C GLU A 697 13.89 14.37 -2.02
N LEU A 698 14.52 15.53 -1.81
CA LEU A 698 14.44 16.23 -0.52
C LEU A 698 13.03 16.72 -0.20
N VAL A 699 12.25 17.15 -1.19
CA VAL A 699 10.82 17.51 -1.01
C VAL A 699 9.99 16.27 -0.64
N GLU A 700 10.22 15.12 -1.28
CA GLU A 700 9.57 13.87 -0.91
C GLU A 700 9.93 13.43 0.52
N MET A 701 11.19 13.61 0.91
CA MET A 701 11.65 13.38 2.28
C MET A 701 10.99 14.35 3.27
N ARG A 702 10.90 15.65 2.94
CA ARG A 702 10.20 16.65 3.76
C ARG A 702 8.73 16.28 3.95
N ARG A 703 8.03 15.84 2.91
CA ARG A 703 6.63 15.37 2.99
C ARG A 703 6.51 14.17 3.93
N THR A 704 7.40 13.21 3.79
CA THR A 704 7.42 12.01 4.65
C THR A 704 7.74 12.37 6.10
N HIS A 705 8.64 13.33 6.32
CA HIS A 705 8.95 13.87 7.65
C HIS A 705 7.72 14.52 8.29
N HIS A 706 7.06 15.46 7.62
CA HIS A 706 5.88 16.14 8.17
C HIS A 706 4.71 15.18 8.44
N ALA A 707 4.54 14.15 7.60
CA ALA A 707 3.53 13.12 7.82
C ALA A 707 3.80 12.24 9.05
N ALA A 708 5.09 12.02 9.38
CA ALA A 708 5.50 11.17 10.49
C ALA A 708 5.77 11.93 11.79
N LEU A 709 6.23 13.18 11.69
CA LEU A 709 6.63 14.07 12.79
C LEU A 709 6.03 15.47 12.56
N PRO A 710 4.73 15.67 12.81
CA PRO A 710 4.08 16.97 12.56
C PRO A 710 4.59 18.08 13.51
N ASP A 711 5.07 17.73 14.71
CA ASP A 711 5.49 18.68 15.74
C ASP A 711 6.95 19.14 15.63
N LYS A 712 7.75 18.51 14.75
CA LYS A 712 9.15 18.89 14.54
C LYS A 712 9.29 19.59 13.19
N PRO A 713 9.98 20.73 13.10
CA PRO A 713 10.34 21.33 11.82
C PRO A 713 11.44 20.51 11.16
N PHE A 714 11.48 20.54 9.82
CA PHE A 714 12.59 20.00 9.04
C PHE A 714 13.86 20.83 9.30
N GLU A 715 15.02 20.19 9.48
CA GLU A 715 16.23 20.81 10.06
C GLU A 715 16.71 22.09 9.32
N PHE A 716 16.57 22.13 7.99
CA PHE A 716 17.03 23.25 7.15
C PHE A 716 16.10 23.59 5.99
N GLN A 717 16.16 24.83 5.50
CA GLN A 717 15.37 25.25 4.35
C GLN A 717 16.06 24.85 3.03
N ILE A 718 15.59 23.76 2.42
CA ILE A 718 16.10 23.19 1.15
C ILE A 718 16.21 24.27 0.06
N GLU A 719 15.24 25.17 0.02
CA GLU A 719 15.09 26.22 -0.98
C GLU A 719 16.25 27.22 -0.94
N GLU A 720 16.82 27.52 0.23
CA GLU A 720 17.95 28.46 0.31
C GLU A 720 19.24 27.88 -0.26
N LEU A 721 19.45 26.57 -0.11
CA LEU A 721 20.64 25.89 -0.62
C LEU A 721 20.61 25.71 -2.15
N LEU A 722 19.42 25.52 -2.72
CA LEU A 722 19.25 25.16 -4.13
C LEU A 722 18.75 26.31 -5.03
N VAL A 723 18.46 27.49 -4.45
CA VAL A 723 17.97 28.69 -5.18
C VAL A 723 18.86 29.08 -6.37
N ASP A 724 20.18 28.94 -6.22
CA ASP A 724 21.15 29.31 -7.25
C ASP A 724 21.02 28.47 -8.54
N PHE A 725 20.61 27.20 -8.42
CA PHE A 725 20.37 26.33 -9.57
C PHE A 725 19.16 26.79 -10.38
N VAL A 726 18.09 27.20 -9.70
CA VAL A 726 16.90 27.75 -10.37
C VAL A 726 17.25 29.07 -11.06
N TRP A 727 18.02 29.96 -10.42
CA TRP A 727 18.49 31.20 -11.06
C TRP A 727 19.42 30.98 -12.26
N ARG A 728 20.24 29.92 -12.24
CA ARG A 728 21.02 29.51 -13.43
C ARG A 728 20.10 29.03 -14.55
N TRP A 729 19.10 28.22 -14.23
CA TRP A 729 18.11 27.77 -15.19
C TRP A 729 17.30 28.93 -15.79
N VAL A 730 16.83 29.89 -14.98
CA VAL A 730 16.10 31.08 -15.47
C VAL A 730 16.96 31.91 -16.42
N ARG A 731 18.25 32.11 -16.11
CA ARG A 731 19.19 32.82 -17.01
C ARG A 731 19.42 32.06 -18.32
N ASN A 732 19.50 30.74 -18.27
CA ASN A 732 19.60 29.92 -19.47
C ASN A 732 18.32 30.00 -20.31
N ALA A 733 17.15 29.96 -19.66
CA ALA A 733 15.86 30.14 -20.33
C ALA A 733 15.77 31.52 -21.01
N GLU A 734 16.26 32.59 -20.37
CA GLU A 734 16.33 33.94 -20.96
C GLU A 734 17.16 33.98 -22.25
N ASN A 735 18.32 33.30 -22.29
CA ASN A 735 19.16 33.23 -23.49
C ASN A 735 18.50 32.40 -24.61
N VAL A 736 17.98 31.23 -24.27
CA VAL A 736 17.29 30.33 -25.23
C VAL A 736 16.06 31.02 -25.83
N MET A 737 15.38 31.87 -25.06
CA MET A 737 14.19 32.59 -25.52
C MET A 737 14.45 33.46 -26.75
N VAL A 738 15.57 34.20 -26.75
CA VAL A 738 15.95 35.08 -27.86
C VAL A 738 16.19 34.25 -29.13
N GLU A 739 16.92 33.14 -29.00
CA GLU A 739 17.21 32.23 -30.12
C GLU A 739 15.94 31.58 -30.68
N VAL A 740 15.00 31.20 -29.81
CA VAL A 740 13.72 30.59 -30.20
C VAL A 740 12.84 31.59 -30.94
N VAL A 741 12.78 32.85 -30.50
CA VAL A 741 12.01 33.89 -31.18
C VAL A 741 12.55 34.11 -32.59
N ASP A 742 13.87 34.28 -32.75
CA ASP A 742 14.49 34.47 -34.06
C ASP A 742 14.32 33.23 -34.97
N GLY A 743 14.44 32.03 -34.41
CA GLY A 743 14.22 30.77 -35.10
C GLY A 743 12.78 30.62 -35.60
N ALA A 744 11.80 30.89 -34.73
CA ALA A 744 10.38 30.81 -35.05
C ALA A 744 9.99 31.78 -36.18
N ILE A 745 10.46 33.03 -36.13
CA ILE A 745 10.20 34.03 -37.18
C ILE A 745 10.88 33.65 -38.51
N SER A 746 12.05 33.02 -38.46
CA SER A 746 12.82 32.66 -39.66
C SER A 746 12.27 31.44 -40.39
N GLN A 747 11.67 30.49 -39.67
CA GLN A 747 11.07 29.28 -40.22
C GLN A 747 9.62 29.50 -40.72
N ASP A 748 8.97 30.57 -40.28
CA ASP A 748 7.58 30.86 -40.60
C ASP A 748 7.39 31.47 -42.00
N SER A 749 6.39 30.97 -42.72
CA SER A 749 5.98 31.47 -44.03
C SER A 749 4.91 32.57 -43.95
N PHE A 750 4.34 32.81 -42.77
CA PHE A 750 3.27 33.79 -42.52
C PHE A 750 2.02 33.57 -43.38
N GLN A 751 1.57 32.31 -43.49
CA GLN A 751 0.37 31.93 -44.22
C GLN A 751 -0.76 31.48 -43.28
N VAL A 752 -2.00 31.60 -43.77
CA VAL A 752 -3.20 31.12 -43.07
C VAL A 752 -3.18 29.58 -43.00
N ARG A 753 -3.54 29.03 -41.85
CA ARG A 753 -3.50 27.60 -41.56
C ARG A 753 -4.86 26.95 -41.88
N THR A 754 -5.17 26.77 -43.17
CA THR A 754 -6.41 26.09 -43.60
C THR A 754 -6.17 24.65 -44.05
N ASP A 755 -7.00 23.72 -43.59
CA ASP A 755 -7.04 22.33 -44.12
C ASP A 755 -7.71 22.24 -45.50
N ASP A 756 -8.63 23.16 -45.83
CA ASP A 756 -9.38 23.21 -47.10
C ASP A 756 -9.37 24.63 -47.72
N PRO A 757 -8.90 24.82 -48.97
CA PRO A 757 -8.82 26.14 -49.62
C PRO A 757 -10.17 26.84 -49.86
N ASN A 758 -11.27 26.10 -49.83
CA ASN A 758 -12.62 26.61 -50.14
C ASN A 758 -13.45 26.97 -48.90
N LYS A 759 -12.94 26.73 -47.69
CA LYS A 759 -13.63 27.03 -46.43
C LYS A 759 -13.10 28.33 -45.85
N ILE A 760 -13.99 29.19 -45.35
CA ILE A 760 -13.59 30.41 -44.63
C ILE A 760 -12.82 29.97 -43.36
N PRO A 761 -11.55 30.38 -43.19
CA PRO A 761 -10.75 30.01 -42.03
C PRO A 761 -11.41 30.55 -40.75
N THR A 762 -11.36 29.79 -39.67
CA THR A 762 -11.75 30.28 -38.35
C THR A 762 -10.71 31.29 -37.83
N ASP A 763 -11.07 32.15 -36.87
CA ASP A 763 -10.12 33.15 -36.33
C ASP A 763 -8.84 32.51 -35.75
N ALA A 764 -8.94 31.30 -35.19
CA ALA A 764 -7.80 30.53 -34.70
C ALA A 764 -6.88 30.00 -35.83
N GLU A 765 -7.35 29.93 -37.07
CA GLU A 765 -6.57 29.45 -38.22
C GLU A 765 -5.88 30.61 -38.97
N ARG A 766 -6.24 31.87 -38.67
CA ARG A 766 -5.81 33.08 -39.39
C ARG A 766 -4.47 33.67 -38.93
N HIS A 767 -3.87 33.13 -37.88
CA HIS A 767 -2.50 33.44 -37.46
C HIS A 767 -1.55 32.30 -37.85
N SER A 768 -0.25 32.59 -37.95
CA SER A 768 0.77 31.61 -38.34
C SER A 768 1.34 30.85 -37.14
N THR A 769 2.31 29.96 -37.40
CA THR A 769 2.90 29.08 -36.37
C THR A 769 3.88 29.80 -35.45
N SER A 770 4.57 30.86 -35.91
CA SER A 770 5.60 31.52 -35.09
C SER A 770 5.08 32.04 -33.76
N VAL A 771 3.88 32.65 -33.73
CA VAL A 771 3.26 33.13 -32.49
C VAL A 771 2.90 31.97 -31.56
N VAL A 772 2.47 30.83 -32.10
CA VAL A 772 2.14 29.65 -31.31
C VAL A 772 3.39 29.06 -30.68
N ASP A 773 4.47 28.94 -31.44
CA ASP A 773 5.73 28.35 -30.96
C ASP A 773 6.35 29.19 -29.83
N ILE A 774 6.31 30.52 -29.95
CA ILE A 774 6.82 31.44 -28.92
C ILE A 774 6.01 31.31 -27.63
N PHE A 775 4.68 31.38 -27.70
CA PHE A 775 3.84 31.27 -26.50
C PHE A 775 3.85 29.86 -25.93
N LEU A 776 4.01 28.81 -26.74
CA LEU A 776 4.20 27.44 -26.25
C LEU A 776 5.46 27.34 -25.39
N MET A 777 6.57 27.96 -25.83
CA MET A 777 7.81 28.02 -25.03
C MET A 777 7.61 28.79 -23.72
N PHE A 778 6.85 29.89 -23.74
CA PHE A 778 6.53 30.65 -22.52
C PHE A 778 5.74 29.80 -21.52
N HIS A 779 4.70 29.09 -21.98
CA HIS A 779 3.93 28.18 -21.13
C HIS A 779 4.79 27.03 -20.60
N GLN A 780 5.66 26.43 -21.43
CA GLN A 780 6.55 25.34 -20.99
C GLN A 780 7.54 25.78 -19.91
N THR A 781 8.15 26.95 -20.06
CA THR A 781 9.09 27.49 -19.06
C THR A 781 8.39 27.84 -17.75
N MET A 782 7.19 28.42 -17.82
CA MET A 782 6.37 28.69 -16.63
C MET A 782 5.95 27.39 -15.92
N GLU A 783 5.47 26.39 -16.66
CA GLU A 783 5.01 25.12 -16.11
C GLU A 783 6.16 24.35 -15.43
N GLN A 784 7.38 24.41 -15.97
CA GLN A 784 8.56 23.81 -15.33
C GLN A 784 8.83 24.38 -13.94
N VAL A 785 8.62 25.69 -13.72
CA VAL A 785 8.77 26.30 -12.39
C VAL A 785 7.65 25.86 -11.44
N TYR A 786 6.42 25.71 -11.93
CA TYR A 786 5.31 25.20 -11.12
C TYR A 786 5.48 23.73 -10.73
N GLN A 787 6.00 22.89 -11.63
CA GLN A 787 6.28 21.47 -11.36
C GLN A 787 7.33 21.26 -10.26
N LEU A 788 8.14 22.27 -9.96
CA LEU A 788 9.05 22.23 -8.81
C LEU A 788 8.30 22.30 -7.48
N GLU A 789 7.05 22.75 -7.41
CA GLU A 789 6.30 22.90 -6.15
C GLU A 789 7.14 23.61 -5.06
N TRP A 790 7.74 24.75 -5.44
CA TRP A 790 8.70 25.47 -4.61
C TRP A 790 8.05 26.09 -3.37
N ASP A 791 8.53 25.72 -2.17
CA ASP A 791 7.87 26.06 -0.89
C ASP A 791 7.99 27.55 -0.51
N SER A 792 9.00 28.25 -1.02
CA SER A 792 9.19 29.69 -0.76
C SER A 792 8.44 30.55 -1.78
N ASP A 793 7.28 31.07 -1.37
CA ASP A 793 6.46 32.00 -2.17
C ASP A 793 7.25 33.21 -2.68
N VAL A 794 8.19 33.73 -1.87
CA VAL A 794 9.01 34.89 -2.23
C VAL A 794 10.00 34.55 -3.35
N HIS A 795 10.65 33.39 -3.27
CA HIS A 795 11.56 32.93 -4.33
C HIS A 795 10.77 32.64 -5.61
N HIS A 796 9.64 31.95 -5.49
CA HIS A 796 8.76 31.66 -6.61
C HIS A 796 8.32 32.94 -7.33
N ALA A 797 7.83 33.94 -6.60
CA ALA A 797 7.43 35.23 -7.18
C ALA A 797 8.60 35.98 -7.86
N ARG A 798 9.83 35.86 -7.34
CA ARG A 798 11.04 36.41 -7.98
C ARG A 798 11.39 35.69 -9.27
N PHE A 799 11.29 34.35 -9.31
CA PHE A 799 11.50 33.58 -10.54
C PHE A 799 10.47 33.96 -11.61
N MET A 800 9.20 34.06 -11.21
CA MET A 800 8.11 34.50 -12.10
C MET A 800 8.34 35.92 -12.63
N THR A 801 8.81 36.84 -11.79
CA THR A 801 9.15 38.22 -12.22
C THR A 801 10.29 38.22 -13.23
N ALA A 802 11.32 37.40 -13.02
CA ALA A 802 12.44 37.28 -13.96
C ALA A 802 12.02 36.66 -15.29
N LEU A 803 11.17 35.62 -15.28
CA LEU A 803 10.59 35.05 -16.50
C LEU A 803 9.71 36.07 -17.24
N ALA A 804 8.87 36.83 -16.53
CA ALA A 804 8.05 37.89 -17.11
C ALA A 804 8.90 38.97 -17.80
N ARG A 805 10.05 39.33 -17.23
CA ARG A 805 11.03 40.21 -17.87
C ARG A 805 11.53 39.62 -19.19
N SER A 806 11.89 38.33 -19.20
CA SER A 806 12.33 37.63 -20.41
C SER A 806 11.21 37.56 -21.47
N TYR A 807 9.98 37.23 -21.08
CA TYR A 807 8.82 37.23 -21.97
C TYR A 807 8.58 38.59 -22.60
N ALA A 808 8.65 39.66 -21.80
CA ALA A 808 8.50 41.03 -22.31
C ALA A 808 9.60 41.42 -23.30
N ALA A 809 10.84 40.97 -23.07
CA ALA A 809 11.94 41.17 -24.01
C ALA A 809 11.73 40.38 -25.31
N GLY A 810 11.35 39.10 -25.22
CA GLY A 810 11.08 38.24 -26.38
C GLY A 810 9.90 38.74 -27.23
N ILE A 811 8.81 39.18 -26.59
CA ILE A 811 7.66 39.80 -27.28
C ILE A 811 8.07 41.12 -27.96
N GLY A 812 8.89 41.94 -27.29
CA GLY A 812 9.42 43.17 -27.86
C GLY A 812 10.21 42.91 -29.15
N GLN A 813 11.13 41.94 -29.12
CA GLN A 813 11.90 41.52 -30.30
C GLN A 813 11.01 40.97 -31.42
N TYR A 814 10.02 40.15 -31.08
CA TYR A 814 9.03 39.63 -32.03
C TYR A 814 8.28 40.77 -32.74
N CYS A 815 7.81 41.77 -31.98
CA CYS A 815 7.12 42.94 -32.50
C CYS A 815 7.99 43.76 -33.45
N GLU A 816 9.25 44.04 -33.06
CA GLU A 816 10.18 44.83 -33.85
C GLU A 816 10.52 44.17 -35.20
N GLU A 817 10.81 42.87 -35.20
CA GLU A 817 11.16 42.15 -36.43
C GLU A 817 9.94 41.96 -37.34
N LEU A 818 8.75 41.69 -36.78
CA LEU A 818 7.51 41.67 -37.56
C LEU A 818 7.20 43.02 -38.18
N GLU A 819 7.30 44.10 -37.41
CA GLU A 819 7.02 45.44 -37.92
C GLU A 819 7.99 45.83 -39.04
N LYS A 820 9.27 45.49 -38.91
CA LYS A 820 10.28 45.73 -39.93
C LYS A 820 9.98 44.98 -41.22
N ARG A 821 9.60 43.70 -41.15
CA ARG A 821 9.20 42.90 -42.32
C ARG A 821 7.92 43.46 -42.96
N PHE A 822 6.93 43.80 -42.13
CA PHE A 822 5.67 44.40 -42.55
C PHE A 822 5.89 45.75 -43.25
N ALA A 823 6.72 46.64 -42.69
CA ALA A 823 7.04 47.92 -43.28
C ALA A 823 7.72 47.76 -44.65
N LYS A 824 8.64 46.80 -44.77
CA LYS A 824 9.29 46.48 -46.04
C LYS A 824 8.31 46.01 -47.12
N GLU A 825 7.27 45.27 -46.74
CA GLU A 825 6.18 44.83 -47.63
C GLU A 825 5.28 46.01 -48.04
N MET A 826 4.99 46.93 -47.12
CA MET A 826 4.12 48.10 -47.36
C MET A 826 4.80 49.23 -48.15
N ASP A 827 6.10 49.44 -47.99
CA ASP A 827 6.87 50.51 -48.66
C ASP A 827 7.52 50.09 -49.97
N ARG A 828 6.97 49.04 -50.61
CA ARG A 828 7.37 48.67 -51.97
C ARG A 828 7.09 49.86 -52.92
N PRO A 829 8.10 50.41 -53.61
CA PRO A 829 7.88 51.51 -54.53
C PRO A 829 7.00 51.04 -55.69
N THR A 830 5.97 51.84 -56.00
CA THR A 830 5.18 51.70 -57.22
C THR A 830 6.15 51.73 -58.41
N ALA A 831 5.88 50.99 -59.50
CA ALA A 831 6.82 50.82 -60.62
C ALA A 831 7.36 52.16 -61.22
N GLN A 832 6.66 53.28 -60.99
CA GLN A 832 7.08 54.64 -61.35
C GLN A 832 8.17 55.26 -60.47
N GLU A 833 8.26 54.96 -59.17
CA GLU A 833 9.26 55.54 -58.26
C GLU A 833 10.59 54.79 -58.30
N ALA A 834 10.56 53.48 -58.60
CA ALA A 834 11.78 52.68 -58.77
C ALA A 834 12.66 53.17 -59.95
N ALA A 835 12.06 53.87 -60.92
CA ALA A 835 12.78 54.50 -62.03
C ALA A 835 13.50 55.82 -61.65
N ALA A 836 13.15 56.45 -60.52
CA ALA A 836 13.72 57.73 -60.11
C ALA A 836 15.12 57.61 -59.45
N ASN A 837 15.47 56.42 -58.94
CA ASN A 837 16.68 56.17 -58.13
C ASN A 837 17.92 55.67 -58.91
N LYS A 838 18.03 55.93 -60.22
CA LYS A 838 19.26 55.68 -61.00
C LYS A 838 19.89 56.94 -61.59
N THR A 839 21.18 56.84 -61.95
CA THR A 839 22.12 57.93 -62.26
C THR A 839 21.72 58.79 -63.46
N THR A 840 22.14 60.06 -63.42
CA THR A 840 21.66 61.20 -64.23
C THR A 840 21.82 61.07 -65.75
N GLN A 841 22.66 60.15 -66.23
CA GLN A 841 23.01 60.03 -67.66
C GLN A 841 22.15 59.00 -68.41
N GLU A 842 21.63 57.98 -67.73
CA GLU A 842 20.66 57.02 -68.30
C GLU A 842 19.24 57.62 -68.34
N LYS A 843 18.95 58.56 -67.43
CA LYS A 843 17.68 59.30 -67.33
C LYS A 843 17.29 59.98 -68.64
N PHE A 844 18.21 60.66 -69.35
CA PHE A 844 17.83 61.42 -70.55
C PHE A 844 17.48 60.52 -71.75
N MET A 845 18.22 59.42 -71.95
CA MET A 845 17.99 58.51 -73.07
C MET A 845 16.72 57.67 -72.88
N GLN A 846 16.45 57.22 -71.66
CA GLN A 846 15.26 56.42 -71.36
C GLN A 846 13.99 57.28 -71.25
N TYR A 847 14.09 58.51 -70.70
CA TYR A 847 12.98 59.46 -70.65
C TYR A 847 12.56 59.94 -72.04
N ALA A 848 13.50 60.10 -72.99
CA ALA A 848 13.17 60.42 -74.39
C ALA A 848 12.45 59.27 -75.13
N GLN A 849 12.69 58.01 -74.75
CA GLN A 849 11.97 56.84 -75.27
C GLN A 849 10.59 56.69 -74.60
N TYR A 850 10.53 56.76 -73.27
CA TYR A 850 9.27 56.66 -72.51
C TYR A 850 8.32 57.84 -72.76
N ALA A 851 8.82 59.07 -72.95
CA ALA A 851 7.97 60.22 -73.30
C ALA A 851 7.31 60.08 -74.68
N ARG A 852 7.88 59.25 -75.57
CA ARG A 852 7.30 58.94 -76.89
C ARG A 852 6.19 57.89 -76.80
N ASP A 853 6.31 56.93 -75.88
CA ASP A 853 5.31 55.87 -75.66
C ASP A 853 4.19 56.31 -74.68
N ALA A 854 4.48 57.18 -73.70
CA ALA A 854 3.52 57.72 -72.74
C ALA A 854 2.56 58.79 -73.31
N TRP A 855 2.78 59.26 -74.54
CA TRP A 855 1.86 60.19 -75.21
C TRP A 855 0.67 59.48 -75.88
N ASN A 856 0.70 58.14 -76.00
CA ASN A 856 -0.32 57.36 -76.69
C ASN A 856 -1.30 56.59 -75.77
N THR A 857 -1.01 56.45 -74.47
CA THR A 857 -1.88 55.69 -73.55
C THR A 857 -2.11 56.48 -72.27
N LYS A 858 -3.34 56.97 -72.08
CA LYS A 858 -3.82 57.49 -70.80
C LYS A 858 -4.25 56.31 -69.94
N ASP A 859 -3.37 55.78 -69.10
CA ASP A 859 -3.76 54.93 -67.98
C ASP A 859 -3.09 55.42 -66.70
N ALA A 860 -3.91 55.60 -65.67
CA ALA A 860 -3.50 55.95 -64.32
C ALA A 860 -2.66 54.81 -63.71
N PRO A 861 -1.76 55.10 -62.75
CA PRO A 861 -0.95 54.07 -62.09
C PRO A 861 -1.83 53.00 -61.42
N GLU A 862 -1.42 51.73 -61.56
CA GLU A 862 -2.08 50.58 -60.91
C GLU A 862 -2.17 50.78 -59.39
N PRO A 863 -3.32 50.50 -58.77
CA PRO A 863 -3.53 50.73 -57.36
C PRO A 863 -2.85 49.65 -56.48
N PHE A 864 -2.42 50.04 -55.28
CA PHE A 864 -1.63 49.19 -54.38
C PHE A 864 -2.44 47.98 -53.86
N GLN A 865 -1.95 46.76 -54.06
CA GLN A 865 -2.59 45.52 -53.62
C GLN A 865 -1.87 44.89 -52.43
N PHE A 866 -2.62 44.50 -51.40
CA PHE A 866 -2.06 43.88 -50.19
C PHE A 866 -1.70 42.41 -50.38
N TYR A 867 -0.64 41.98 -49.68
CA TYR A 867 -0.27 40.57 -49.55
C TYR A 867 -1.05 39.90 -48.41
N PRO A 868 -1.58 38.68 -48.61
CA PRO A 868 -2.16 37.86 -47.54
C PRO A 868 -1.22 37.72 -46.34
N GLU A 869 0.08 37.56 -46.60
CA GLU A 869 1.12 37.35 -45.59
C GLU A 869 1.32 38.57 -44.69
N SER A 870 1.02 39.78 -45.15
CA SER A 870 1.09 40.98 -44.32
C SER A 870 -0.05 41.03 -43.30
N PHE A 871 -1.23 40.55 -43.69
CA PHE A 871 -2.40 40.47 -42.80
C PHE A 871 -2.25 39.37 -41.75
N VAL A 872 -1.63 38.23 -42.10
CA VAL A 872 -1.28 37.19 -41.12
C VAL A 872 -0.33 37.73 -40.04
N LYS A 873 0.64 38.58 -40.39
CA LYS A 873 1.51 39.25 -39.39
C LYS A 873 0.72 40.13 -38.42
N LEU A 874 -0.30 40.85 -38.90
CA LEU A 874 -1.19 41.63 -38.04
C LEU A 874 -2.02 40.71 -37.12
N ASN A 875 -2.54 39.59 -37.65
CA ASN A 875 -3.24 38.60 -36.84
C ASN A 875 -2.35 37.96 -35.78
N ASN A 876 -1.05 37.75 -36.07
CA ASN A 876 -0.11 37.24 -35.08
C ASN A 876 0.03 38.19 -33.89
N ILE A 877 0.05 39.51 -34.12
CA ILE A 877 0.12 40.50 -33.04
C ILE A 877 -1.18 40.46 -32.20
N GLU A 878 -2.34 40.36 -32.85
CA GLU A 878 -3.61 40.26 -32.15
C GLU A 878 -3.73 38.95 -31.34
N HIS A 879 -3.36 37.82 -31.93
CA HIS A 879 -3.30 36.54 -31.24
C HIS A 879 -2.29 36.56 -30.08
N ALA A 880 -1.12 37.20 -30.26
CA ALA A 880 -0.15 37.38 -29.18
C ALA A 880 -0.71 38.20 -28.01
N MET A 881 -1.60 39.18 -28.26
CA MET A 881 -2.28 39.90 -27.17
C MET A 881 -3.23 38.99 -26.40
N GLN A 882 -3.98 38.12 -27.09
CA GLN A 882 -4.87 37.16 -26.45
C GLN A 882 -4.11 36.12 -25.62
N GLU A 883 -3.01 35.58 -26.16
CA GLU A 883 -2.16 34.62 -25.44
C GLU A 883 -1.41 35.25 -24.27
N LEU A 884 -1.02 36.53 -24.37
CA LEU A 884 -0.42 37.27 -23.26
C LEU A 884 -1.39 37.41 -22.08
N ASP A 885 -2.67 37.71 -22.33
CA ASP A 885 -3.70 37.77 -21.28
C ASP A 885 -3.95 36.40 -20.62
N LYS A 886 -3.87 35.31 -21.39
CA LYS A 886 -3.93 33.95 -20.83
C LYS A 886 -2.72 33.65 -19.96
N LEU A 887 -1.52 34.02 -20.42
CA LEU A 887 -0.27 33.83 -19.69
C LEU A 887 -0.23 34.65 -18.40
N GLU A 888 -0.71 35.89 -18.42
CA GLU A 888 -0.84 36.76 -17.24
C GLU A 888 -1.70 36.11 -16.16
N LYS A 889 -2.86 35.57 -16.55
CA LYS A 889 -3.76 34.84 -15.64
C LYS A 889 -3.12 33.57 -15.09
N ALA A 890 -2.42 32.81 -15.93
CA ALA A 890 -1.78 31.56 -15.54
C ALA A 890 -0.57 31.77 -14.60
N MET A 891 0.17 32.86 -14.75
CA MET A 891 1.28 33.24 -13.85
C MET A 891 0.80 33.87 -12.54
N ASN A 892 -0.49 34.13 -12.37
CA ASN A 892 -1.08 34.75 -11.19
C ASN A 892 -0.30 36.01 -10.76
N VAL A 893 -0.13 36.93 -11.72
CA VAL A 893 0.71 38.12 -11.62
C VAL A 893 0.37 38.97 -10.38
N ASP A 894 -0.92 39.10 -10.07
CA ASP A 894 -1.40 39.87 -8.91
C ASP A 894 -0.99 39.24 -7.58
N ALA A 895 -1.07 37.91 -7.45
CA ALA A 895 -0.63 37.23 -6.24
C ALA A 895 0.90 37.33 -6.05
N CYS A 896 1.67 37.14 -7.14
CA CYS A 896 3.12 37.29 -7.11
C CYS A 896 3.54 38.71 -6.69
N ALA A 897 2.90 39.74 -7.26
CA ALA A 897 3.16 41.12 -6.91
C ALA A 897 2.83 41.41 -5.43
N GLU A 898 1.72 40.86 -4.91
CA GLU A 898 1.33 41.04 -3.51
C GLU A 898 2.30 40.36 -2.54
N VAL A 899 2.78 39.15 -2.87
CA VAL A 899 3.78 38.43 -2.07
C VAL A 899 5.08 39.23 -1.98
N LEU A 900 5.58 39.75 -3.11
CA LEU A 900 6.79 40.58 -3.14
C LEU A 900 6.59 41.88 -2.35
N ARG A 901 5.44 42.54 -2.51
CA ARG A 901 5.10 43.75 -1.76
C ARG A 901 5.09 43.52 -0.25
N LYS A 902 4.53 42.39 0.21
CA LYS A 902 4.54 42.00 1.62
C LYS A 902 5.94 41.69 2.13
N ALA A 903 6.74 40.95 1.36
CA ALA A 903 8.11 40.59 1.74
C ALA A 903 9.02 41.82 1.84
N GLU A 904 8.88 42.77 0.92
CA GLU A 904 9.65 44.03 0.92
C GLU A 904 9.16 45.03 1.99
N GLY A 905 7.94 44.86 2.50
CA GLY A 905 7.32 45.70 3.53
C GLY A 905 7.95 45.61 4.94
N LEU A 906 8.83 44.64 5.21
CA LEU A 906 9.51 44.46 6.50
C LEU A 906 10.91 45.10 6.58
N GLY A 907 11.45 45.64 5.48
CA GLY A 907 12.80 46.22 5.44
C GLY A 907 12.94 47.38 4.46
N LYS A 908 12.85 48.61 4.98
CA LYS A 908 13.11 49.91 4.31
C LYS A 908 12.15 50.24 3.16
N GLN A 909 11.02 50.87 3.49
CA GLN A 909 10.41 51.84 2.59
C GLN A 909 11.32 53.08 2.48
N GLN A 910 12.29 53.04 1.58
CA GLN A 910 12.43 54.19 0.70
C GLN A 910 11.75 53.78 -0.61
N PRO A 911 10.84 54.59 -1.19
CA PRO A 911 10.50 54.41 -2.58
C PRO A 911 11.83 54.52 -3.33
N ARG A 912 12.37 53.40 -3.81
CA ARG A 912 13.51 53.41 -4.72
C ARG A 912 13.02 54.24 -5.90
N ARG A 913 13.44 55.50 -5.97
CA ARG A 913 13.17 56.34 -7.14
C ARG A 913 13.70 55.53 -8.32
N PRO A 914 12.87 55.15 -9.29
CA PRO A 914 13.34 54.34 -10.39
C PRO A 914 14.50 55.09 -11.06
N ASN A 915 15.60 54.40 -11.31
CA ASN A 915 16.82 55.01 -11.87
C ASN A 915 16.63 55.41 -13.35
N LYS A 916 15.55 54.95 -13.98
CA LYS A 916 15.16 55.22 -15.36
C LYS A 916 13.63 55.36 -15.43
N TYR A 917 13.18 56.35 -16.19
CA TYR A 917 11.78 56.61 -16.49
C TYR A 917 11.60 56.47 -18.00
N VAL A 918 10.51 55.86 -18.43
CA VAL A 918 10.16 55.79 -19.84
C VAL A 918 9.09 56.85 -20.10
N PHE A 919 9.39 57.78 -21.00
CA PHE A 919 8.45 58.80 -21.44
C PHE A 919 7.90 58.45 -22.81
N THR A 920 6.60 58.23 -22.90
CA THR A 920 5.91 58.10 -24.19
C THR A 920 5.50 59.48 -24.67
N ILE A 921 6.07 59.92 -25.78
CA ILE A 921 5.77 61.20 -26.42
C ILE A 921 4.98 60.92 -27.69
N LYS A 922 3.72 61.36 -27.70
CA LYS A 922 2.85 61.33 -28.87
C LYS A 922 2.84 62.68 -29.55
N VAL A 923 3.34 62.75 -30.78
CA VAL A 923 3.19 63.88 -31.69
C VAL A 923 1.79 63.82 -32.28
N VAL A 924 0.90 64.69 -31.83
CA VAL A 924 -0.53 64.62 -32.17
C VAL A 924 -0.79 65.38 -33.46
N GLU A 925 -0.68 66.70 -33.42
CA GLU A 925 -0.99 67.58 -34.55
C GLU A 925 -0.21 68.89 -34.48
N ALA A 926 -0.12 69.62 -35.59
CA ALA A 926 0.31 71.00 -35.61
C ALA A 926 -0.75 71.88 -36.28
N GLU A 927 -0.75 73.16 -35.93
CA GLU A 927 -1.65 74.17 -36.47
C GLU A 927 -0.85 75.35 -37.04
N ASP A 928 -1.36 75.95 -38.13
CA ASP A 928 -0.89 77.22 -38.71
C ASP A 928 0.61 77.24 -39.07
N LEU A 929 1.12 76.15 -39.64
CA LEU A 929 2.52 76.08 -40.08
C LEU A 929 2.84 77.09 -41.18
N LYS A 930 4.11 77.51 -41.24
CA LYS A 930 4.65 78.35 -42.32
C LYS A 930 4.56 77.59 -43.66
N ALA A 931 3.94 78.18 -44.66
CA ALA A 931 3.96 77.66 -46.03
C ALA A 931 5.33 77.95 -46.68
N CYS A 932 6.08 76.92 -47.03
CA CYS A 932 7.36 77.04 -47.75
C CYS A 932 7.21 76.72 -49.25
N ASP A 933 6.19 75.96 -49.66
CA ASP A 933 5.99 75.62 -51.07
C ASP A 933 5.41 76.77 -51.92
N PRO A 934 5.74 76.83 -53.22
CA PRO A 934 5.14 77.79 -54.18
C PRO A 934 3.61 77.70 -54.28
N GLY A 935 3.02 76.58 -53.83
CA GLY A 935 1.58 76.34 -53.80
C GLY A 935 0.83 76.98 -52.62
N GLY A 936 1.54 77.61 -51.68
CA GLY A 936 0.95 78.14 -50.44
C GLY A 936 0.62 77.07 -49.40
N PHE A 937 1.26 75.90 -49.49
CA PHE A 937 1.18 74.79 -48.55
C PHE A 937 2.59 74.39 -48.09
N SER A 938 2.67 73.34 -47.28
CA SER A 938 3.92 72.65 -46.91
C SER A 938 3.65 71.16 -46.79
N ASP A 939 4.70 70.36 -46.87
CA ASP A 939 4.79 68.92 -46.66
C ASP A 939 5.49 68.59 -45.31
N PRO A 940 4.93 68.98 -44.14
CA PRO A 940 5.63 68.96 -42.87
C PRO A 940 5.88 67.56 -42.28
N TYR A 941 7.06 67.39 -41.65
CA TYR A 941 7.41 66.28 -40.76
C TYR A 941 8.18 66.76 -39.52
N VAL A 942 8.02 66.07 -38.39
CA VAL A 942 8.66 66.39 -37.11
C VAL A 942 9.84 65.46 -36.86
N VAL A 943 10.98 66.04 -36.48
CA VAL A 943 12.15 65.33 -35.97
C VAL A 943 12.30 65.66 -34.48
N LEU A 944 12.17 64.64 -33.63
CA LEU A 944 12.47 64.75 -32.21
C LEU A 944 13.95 64.50 -31.99
N GLY A 945 14.63 65.43 -31.33
CA GLY A 945 16.04 65.34 -30.98
C GLY A 945 16.29 65.59 -29.49
N ASP A 946 17.42 65.10 -29.01
CA ASP A 946 17.94 65.38 -27.67
C ASP A 946 18.64 66.76 -27.59
N GLU A 947 19.07 67.19 -26.40
CA GLU A 947 19.87 68.40 -26.10
C GLU A 947 21.13 68.50 -26.97
N TYR A 948 21.70 67.35 -27.35
CA TYR A 948 22.86 67.23 -28.24
C TYR A 948 22.48 67.08 -29.73
N GLN A 949 21.24 67.35 -30.11
CA GLN A 949 20.68 67.16 -31.47
C GLN A 949 20.75 65.72 -32.01
N LYS A 950 20.93 64.72 -31.13
CA LYS A 950 20.81 63.31 -31.52
C LYS A 950 19.35 63.02 -31.88
N ARG A 951 19.11 62.54 -33.09
CA ARG A 951 17.77 62.20 -33.59
C ARG A 951 17.20 61.00 -32.84
N LEU A 952 16.11 61.23 -32.10
CA LEU A 952 15.36 60.21 -31.35
C LEU A 952 14.25 59.61 -32.21
N TYR A 953 13.53 60.45 -32.97
CA TYR A 953 12.40 60.01 -33.79
C TYR A 953 12.19 60.93 -35.00
N LYS A 954 11.60 60.41 -36.07
CA LYS A 954 11.10 61.20 -37.22
C LYS A 954 9.71 60.72 -37.56
N THR A 955 8.77 61.65 -37.69
CA THR A 955 7.40 61.34 -38.11
C THR A 955 7.28 61.17 -39.62
N ARG A 956 6.14 60.65 -40.08
CA ARG A 956 5.79 60.70 -41.51
C ARG A 956 5.67 62.14 -42.03
N ILE A 957 5.81 62.27 -43.34
CA ILE A 957 5.55 63.49 -44.11
C ILE A 957 4.04 63.56 -44.37
N VAL A 958 3.42 64.71 -44.10
CA VAL A 958 2.02 64.97 -44.44
C VAL A 958 1.98 65.95 -45.59
N TYR A 959 1.62 65.49 -46.79
CA TYR A 959 1.65 66.34 -47.98
C TYR A 959 0.58 67.43 -47.98
N ARG A 960 0.93 68.63 -48.46
CA ARG A 960 0.11 69.80 -48.73
C ARG A 960 -0.81 70.19 -47.58
N ASN A 961 -0.30 70.21 -46.36
CA ASN A 961 -1.10 70.48 -45.17
C ASN A 961 -0.38 71.38 -44.16
N LEU A 962 -0.98 72.53 -43.86
CA LEU A 962 -0.49 73.48 -42.84
C LEU A 962 -0.99 73.15 -41.43
N ASN A 963 -1.97 72.24 -41.31
CA ASN A 963 -2.49 71.73 -40.04
C ASN A 963 -2.35 70.19 -40.00
N PRO A 964 -1.12 69.65 -40.05
CA PRO A 964 -0.90 68.22 -40.16
C PRO A 964 -1.29 67.48 -38.87
N ARG A 965 -1.93 66.31 -39.03
CA ARG A 965 -2.15 65.34 -37.95
C ARG A 965 -1.23 64.14 -38.12
N TRP A 966 -0.35 63.94 -37.15
CA TRP A 966 0.54 62.78 -37.12
C TRP A 966 -0.01 61.68 -36.24
N ASP A 967 -0.44 61.90 -35.00
CA ASP A 967 -0.84 60.82 -34.08
C ASP A 967 0.23 59.70 -33.91
N GLU A 968 1.52 60.04 -33.96
CA GLU A 968 2.64 59.08 -33.82
C GLU A 968 3.21 59.13 -32.41
N SER A 969 3.65 58.00 -31.84
CA SER A 969 4.20 57.96 -30.47
C SER A 969 5.56 57.28 -30.43
N VAL A 970 6.46 57.80 -29.59
CA VAL A 970 7.78 57.23 -29.33
C VAL A 970 8.02 57.12 -27.82
N ASP A 971 8.69 56.04 -27.40
CA ASP A 971 9.16 55.88 -26.03
C ASP A 971 10.61 56.32 -25.90
N ILE A 972 10.90 57.14 -24.91
CA ILE A 972 12.25 57.66 -24.63
C ILE A 972 12.59 57.33 -23.18
N THR A 973 13.64 56.55 -22.98
CA THR A 973 14.14 56.20 -21.65
C THR A 973 15.07 57.30 -21.14
N VAL A 974 14.75 57.85 -19.97
CA VAL A 974 15.38 59.03 -19.39
C VAL A 974 15.78 58.74 -17.94
N SER A 975 17.07 58.93 -17.61
CA SER A 975 17.60 58.75 -16.25
C SER A 975 17.67 60.07 -15.45
N SER A 976 17.67 61.21 -16.15
CA SER A 976 17.77 62.57 -15.61
C SER A 976 16.95 63.52 -16.48
N PRO A 977 16.45 64.67 -15.99
CA PRO A 977 15.64 65.59 -16.79
C PRO A 977 16.26 65.85 -18.17
N LEU A 978 15.46 65.68 -19.23
CA LEU A 978 15.92 65.75 -20.63
C LEU A 978 15.11 66.81 -21.37
N ASN A 979 15.76 67.74 -22.07
CA ASN A 979 15.07 68.68 -22.94
C ASN A 979 14.96 68.15 -24.38
N ILE A 980 13.73 67.88 -24.82
CA ILE A 980 13.45 67.29 -26.13
C ILE A 980 13.10 68.40 -27.10
N ILE A 981 13.84 68.45 -28.20
CA ILE A 981 13.70 69.46 -29.24
C ILE A 981 12.88 68.84 -30.38
N ALA A 982 11.68 69.36 -30.62
CA ALA A 982 10.85 69.01 -31.76
C ALA A 982 11.11 70.01 -32.89
N THR A 983 11.68 69.55 -34.01
CA THR A 983 11.95 70.39 -35.18
C THR A 983 11.06 69.96 -36.33
N ILE A 984 10.30 70.88 -36.90
CA ILE A 984 9.43 70.69 -38.06
C ILE A 984 10.18 71.10 -39.32
N TRP A 985 10.18 70.22 -40.30
CA TRP A 985 10.82 70.38 -41.60
C TRP A 985 9.78 70.21 -42.71
N ASP A 986 9.99 70.90 -43.82
CA ASP A 986 9.23 70.75 -45.05
C ASP A 986 9.91 69.75 -45.98
N TYR A 987 9.17 68.84 -46.58
CA TYR A 987 9.74 67.83 -47.46
C TYR A 987 9.73 68.26 -48.93
N ASP A 988 10.87 68.74 -49.43
CA ASP A 988 11.06 68.94 -50.87
C ASP A 988 11.50 67.69 -51.62
N THR A 989 10.87 67.44 -52.78
CA THR A 989 11.23 66.31 -53.68
C THR A 989 12.55 66.58 -54.44
N PHE A 990 12.91 67.85 -54.63
CA PHE A 990 14.14 68.28 -55.29
C PHE A 990 14.80 69.41 -54.52
N GLY A 991 15.86 69.12 -53.76
CA GLY A 991 16.62 70.11 -52.99
C GLY A 991 16.84 69.71 -51.53
N ASP A 992 17.33 70.66 -50.74
CA ASP A 992 17.39 70.53 -49.28
C ASP A 992 16.02 70.85 -48.68
N HIS A 993 15.64 70.14 -47.61
CA HIS A 993 14.38 70.33 -46.90
C HIS A 993 14.33 71.68 -46.16
N ASP A 994 13.26 72.45 -46.37
CA ASP A 994 13.10 73.75 -45.73
C ASP A 994 12.79 73.66 -44.22
N PHE A 995 13.39 74.55 -43.43
CA PHE A 995 13.10 74.65 -42.00
C PHE A 995 11.78 75.40 -41.79
N VAL A 996 10.80 74.72 -41.18
CA VAL A 996 9.47 75.29 -40.89
C VAL A 996 9.49 75.96 -39.53
N GLY A 997 9.93 75.26 -38.48
CA GLY A 997 9.98 75.78 -37.10
C GLY A 997 10.47 74.75 -36.08
N ARG A 998 10.81 75.20 -34.87
CA ARG A 998 11.31 74.37 -33.77
C ARG A 998 10.68 74.77 -32.44
N THR A 999 10.49 73.78 -31.57
CA THR A 999 10.08 73.98 -30.17
C THR A 999 10.83 73.00 -29.26
N SER A 1000 10.81 73.23 -27.95
CA SER A 1000 11.47 72.37 -26.97
C SER A 1000 10.59 72.10 -25.75
N LEU A 1001 10.58 70.86 -25.27
CA LEU A 1001 9.85 70.43 -24.09
C LEU A 1001 10.81 69.77 -23.09
N LYS A 1002 10.88 70.32 -21.88
CA LYS A 1002 11.63 69.71 -20.78
C LYS A 1002 10.81 68.58 -20.16
N VAL A 1003 11.35 67.37 -20.25
CA VAL A 1003 10.76 66.15 -19.72
C VAL A 1003 11.48 65.79 -18.41
N ASP A 1004 10.87 66.20 -17.29
CA ASP A 1004 11.43 66.04 -15.95
C ASP A 1004 10.65 64.96 -15.15
N PRO A 1005 11.31 63.88 -14.69
CA PRO A 1005 10.65 62.85 -13.88
C PRO A 1005 9.91 63.35 -12.65
N ILE A 1006 10.35 64.46 -12.05
CA ILE A 1006 9.68 65.06 -10.88
C ILE A 1006 8.35 65.69 -11.30
N HIS A 1007 8.33 66.36 -12.45
CA HIS A 1007 7.15 67.08 -12.96
C HIS A 1007 6.01 66.14 -13.40
N PHE A 1008 6.38 64.93 -13.84
CA PHE A 1008 5.45 63.87 -14.26
C PHE A 1008 5.26 62.76 -13.22
N SER A 1009 5.63 63.01 -11.95
CA SER A 1009 5.56 62.03 -10.85
C SER A 1009 4.17 61.52 -10.50
N ASP A 1010 3.12 62.17 -11.02
CA ASP A 1010 1.72 61.75 -10.91
C ASP A 1010 1.34 60.66 -11.93
N TYR A 1011 2.22 60.30 -12.87
CA TYR A 1011 2.02 59.29 -13.92
C TYR A 1011 0.81 59.58 -14.84
N LEU A 1012 0.26 60.78 -14.80
CA LEU A 1012 -0.88 61.17 -15.63
C LEU A 1012 -0.41 61.66 -17.01
N PRO A 1013 -1.04 61.22 -18.11
CA PRO A 1013 -0.79 61.79 -19.43
C PRO A 1013 -1.13 63.28 -19.46
N ARG A 1014 -0.22 64.11 -19.98
CA ARG A 1014 -0.42 65.55 -20.14
C ARG A 1014 -0.28 65.95 -21.60
N GLU A 1015 -1.10 66.90 -22.03
CA GLU A 1015 -1.11 67.44 -23.38
C GLU A 1015 -0.54 68.87 -23.37
N TYR A 1016 0.40 69.15 -24.26
CA TYR A 1016 1.11 70.41 -24.37
C TYR A 1016 0.98 70.99 -25.77
N TRP A 1017 0.28 72.12 -25.91
CA TRP A 1017 0.39 72.99 -27.08
C TRP A 1017 1.64 73.83 -26.95
N LEU A 1018 2.58 73.65 -27.86
CA LEU A 1018 3.88 74.30 -27.87
C LEU A 1018 4.00 75.21 -29.11
N ASP A 1019 4.21 76.50 -28.89
CA ASP A 1019 4.44 77.45 -29.98
C ASP A 1019 5.80 77.17 -30.65
N LEU A 1020 5.84 77.31 -31.98
CA LEU A 1020 7.06 77.21 -32.76
C LEU A 1020 7.80 78.55 -32.75
N ASP A 1021 9.13 78.53 -32.87
CA ASP A 1021 9.97 79.73 -32.97
C ASP A 1021 9.66 80.62 -34.20
N THR A 1022 9.01 80.06 -35.21
CA THR A 1022 8.57 80.73 -36.44
C THR A 1022 7.07 81.03 -36.43
N GLN A 1023 6.27 80.18 -37.08
CA GLN A 1023 4.82 80.28 -37.22
C GLN A 1023 4.19 78.90 -36.99
N GLY A 1024 3.13 78.88 -36.20
CA GLY A 1024 2.35 77.69 -35.87
C GLY A 1024 2.62 77.14 -34.48
N ARG A 1025 1.89 76.09 -34.12
CA ARG A 1025 1.94 75.43 -32.82
C ARG A 1025 1.93 73.90 -33.00
N LEU A 1026 2.55 73.17 -32.09
CA LEU A 1026 2.64 71.71 -32.08
C LEU A 1026 2.02 71.14 -30.80
N LEU A 1027 1.10 70.20 -30.94
CA LEU A 1027 0.52 69.45 -29.83
C LEU A 1027 1.33 68.16 -29.56
N LEU A 1028 1.99 68.13 -28.40
CA LEU A 1028 2.66 66.94 -27.88
C LEU A 1028 1.92 66.41 -26.66
N ARG A 1029 1.61 65.11 -26.64
CA ARG A 1029 1.11 64.42 -25.46
C ARG A 1029 2.22 63.59 -24.83
N VAL A 1030 2.50 63.81 -23.56
CA VAL A 1030 3.57 63.12 -22.82
C VAL A 1030 2.97 62.35 -21.65
N SER A 1031 3.31 61.07 -21.55
CA SER A 1031 3.04 60.23 -20.38
C SER A 1031 4.34 59.64 -19.85
N MET A 1032 4.41 59.47 -18.53
CA MET A 1032 5.58 58.88 -17.85
C MET A 1032 5.20 57.55 -17.24
N GLU A 1033 6.08 56.56 -17.39
CA GLU A 1033 6.04 55.29 -16.67
C GLU A 1033 7.38 55.11 -15.95
N GLY A 1034 7.32 54.73 -14.68
CA GLY A 1034 8.52 54.37 -13.92
C GLY A 1034 8.88 52.92 -14.22
N GLU A 1035 10.15 52.64 -14.50
CA GLU A 1035 10.63 51.26 -14.57
C GLU A 1035 10.58 50.66 -13.15
N ARG A 1036 9.49 49.95 -12.85
CA ARG A 1036 9.36 49.17 -11.62
C ARG A 1036 9.83 47.75 -11.95
N ASP A 1037 10.71 47.21 -11.11
CA ASP A 1037 11.15 45.82 -11.23
C ASP A 1037 10.08 44.91 -10.60
N ASP A 1038 8.86 45.00 -11.12
CA ASP A 1038 7.70 44.21 -10.70
C ASP A 1038 7.10 43.46 -11.90
N ILE A 1039 6.45 42.34 -11.61
CA ILE A 1039 5.89 41.45 -12.63
C ILE A 1039 4.80 42.16 -13.47
N GLN A 1040 3.99 43.02 -12.85
CA GLN A 1040 2.94 43.79 -13.52
C GLN A 1040 3.51 44.76 -14.57
N PHE A 1041 4.66 45.40 -14.28
CA PHE A 1041 5.32 46.29 -15.22
C PHE A 1041 5.78 45.56 -16.48
N TYR A 1042 6.33 44.34 -16.35
CA TYR A 1042 6.80 43.57 -17.51
C TYR A 1042 5.66 43.09 -18.39
N PHE A 1043 4.55 42.60 -17.82
CA PHE A 1043 3.34 42.28 -18.58
C PHE A 1043 2.73 43.52 -19.25
N GLY A 1044 2.66 44.65 -18.53
CA GLY A 1044 2.22 45.92 -19.11
C GLY A 1044 3.14 46.40 -20.25
N LYS A 1045 4.46 46.19 -20.13
CA LYS A 1045 5.43 46.51 -21.17
C LYS A 1045 5.23 45.65 -22.42
N ALA A 1046 5.07 44.33 -22.26
CA ALA A 1046 4.79 43.42 -23.36
C ALA A 1046 3.48 43.80 -24.10
N PHE A 1047 2.42 44.08 -23.35
CA PHE A 1047 1.13 44.52 -23.90
C PHE A 1047 1.25 45.84 -24.67
N ARG A 1048 2.00 46.81 -24.14
CA ARG A 1048 2.26 48.10 -24.81
C ARG A 1048 3.01 47.92 -26.13
N HIS A 1049 4.02 47.03 -26.18
CA HIS A 1049 4.71 46.70 -27.43
C HIS A 1049 3.73 46.15 -28.48
N LEU A 1050 2.94 45.14 -28.12
CA LEU A 1050 1.95 44.55 -29.03
C LEU A 1050 0.92 45.56 -29.52
N LYS A 1051 0.31 46.34 -28.61
CA LYS A 1051 -0.73 47.33 -28.95
C LYS A 1051 -0.20 48.44 -29.85
N ARG A 1052 1.04 48.86 -29.64
CA ARG A 1052 1.71 49.85 -30.50
C ARG A 1052 1.91 49.27 -31.90
N THR A 1053 2.48 48.08 -32.00
CA THR A 1053 2.74 47.42 -33.28
C THR A 1053 1.44 47.18 -34.06
N GLU A 1054 0.37 46.73 -33.41
CA GLU A 1054 -0.97 46.62 -34.01
C GLU A 1054 -1.44 47.98 -34.57
N ARG A 1055 -1.40 49.04 -33.76
CA ARG A 1055 -1.84 50.38 -34.14
C ARG A 1055 -1.06 50.93 -35.32
N ASP A 1056 0.26 50.69 -35.35
CA ASP A 1056 1.17 51.19 -36.36
C ASP A 1056 1.05 50.37 -37.67
N MET A 1057 0.79 49.06 -37.59
CA MET A 1057 0.45 48.21 -38.75
C MET A 1057 -0.90 48.61 -39.35
N VAL A 1058 -1.96 48.73 -38.54
CA VAL A 1058 -3.30 49.16 -38.99
C VAL A 1058 -3.23 50.54 -39.65
N ARG A 1059 -2.43 51.45 -39.08
CA ARG A 1059 -2.17 52.77 -39.67
C ARG A 1059 -1.55 52.67 -41.06
N LYS A 1060 -0.47 51.91 -41.21
CA LYS A 1060 0.23 51.73 -42.50
C LYS A 1060 -0.72 51.17 -43.56
N ILE A 1061 -1.61 50.24 -43.20
CA ILE A 1061 -2.67 49.73 -44.10
C ILE A 1061 -3.60 50.85 -44.53
N THR A 1062 -4.16 51.60 -43.58
CA THR A 1062 -5.09 52.70 -43.89
C THR A 1062 -4.43 53.84 -44.67
N ASP A 1063 -3.15 54.13 -44.43
CA ASP A 1063 -2.42 55.18 -45.15
C ASP A 1063 -2.29 54.86 -46.65
N LYS A 1064 -2.10 53.57 -47.03
CA LYS A 1064 -2.07 53.15 -48.44
C LYS A 1064 -3.46 53.27 -49.10
N LEU A 1065 -4.52 52.90 -48.38
CA LEU A 1065 -5.90 53.06 -48.85
C LEU A 1065 -6.30 54.55 -48.97
N ARG A 1066 -5.86 55.38 -48.02
CA ARG A 1066 -6.10 56.82 -47.97
C ARG A 1066 -5.56 57.55 -49.20
N ALA A 1067 -4.40 57.13 -49.72
CA ALA A 1067 -3.84 57.71 -50.94
C ALA A 1067 -4.81 57.59 -52.13
N GLN A 1068 -5.50 56.46 -52.27
CA GLN A 1068 -6.49 56.24 -53.32
C GLN A 1068 -7.83 56.95 -53.06
N ILE A 1069 -8.24 57.01 -51.78
CA ILE A 1069 -9.41 57.80 -51.35
C ILE A 1069 -9.19 59.28 -51.72
N SER A 1070 -8.04 59.84 -51.37
CA SER A 1070 -7.73 61.26 -51.58
C SER A 1070 -7.54 61.59 -53.07
N ALA A 1071 -7.10 60.63 -53.88
CA ALA A 1071 -7.02 60.79 -55.34
C ALA A 1071 -8.42 60.84 -55.99
N THR A 1072 -9.35 59.99 -55.52
CA THR A 1072 -10.70 59.90 -56.06
C THR A 1072 -11.60 61.03 -55.54
N ILE A 1073 -11.60 61.24 -54.22
CA ILE A 1073 -12.39 62.23 -53.49
C ILE A 1073 -11.54 63.49 -53.31
N SER A 1074 -11.43 64.30 -54.38
CA SER A 1074 -10.65 65.54 -54.40
C SER A 1074 -11.44 66.71 -55.00
N HIS A 1075 -11.03 67.95 -54.70
CA HIS A 1075 -11.56 69.15 -55.35
C HIS A 1075 -11.33 69.13 -56.87
N GLU A 1076 -10.30 68.45 -57.36
CA GLU A 1076 -10.03 68.32 -58.80
C GLU A 1076 -11.07 67.41 -59.48
N THR A 1077 -11.39 66.26 -58.87
CA THR A 1077 -12.45 65.36 -59.36
C THR A 1077 -13.81 66.03 -59.33
N LEU A 1078 -14.13 66.73 -58.22
CA LEU A 1078 -15.38 67.49 -58.07
C LEU A 1078 -15.51 68.57 -59.15
N ARG A 1079 -14.43 69.31 -59.41
CA ARG A 1079 -14.38 70.34 -60.45
C ARG A 1079 -14.50 69.77 -61.86
N ASN A 1080 -13.94 68.59 -62.10
CA ASN A 1080 -14.03 67.89 -63.39
C ASN A 1080 -15.46 67.41 -63.66
N LEU A 1081 -16.19 66.95 -62.63
CA LEU A 1081 -17.60 66.56 -62.73
C LEU A 1081 -18.52 67.74 -62.99
N VAL A 1082 -18.30 68.87 -62.31
CA VAL A 1082 -19.12 70.08 -62.44
C VAL A 1082 -18.88 70.79 -63.79
N LYS A 1083 -17.70 70.64 -64.38
CA LYS A 1083 -17.33 71.30 -65.65
C LYS A 1083 -17.61 70.50 -66.93
N GLY A 1084 -17.98 69.22 -66.84
CA GLY A 1084 -18.49 68.40 -67.95
C GLY A 1084 -17.91 68.69 -69.34
N GLY A 1085 -16.69 68.21 -69.64
CA GLY A 1085 -16.16 68.22 -71.00
C GLY A 1085 -14.67 67.92 -71.09
N GLY A 1086 -14.33 66.76 -71.68
CA GLY A 1086 -12.94 66.35 -71.91
C GLY A 1086 -12.11 67.33 -72.74
N ILE A 1087 -10.80 67.08 -72.78
CA ILE A 1087 -9.73 67.91 -73.36
C ILE A 1087 -9.97 68.33 -74.85
N GLY A 1088 -10.92 67.72 -75.55
CA GLY A 1088 -11.33 68.15 -76.90
C GLY A 1088 -12.00 69.53 -76.99
N SER A 1089 -12.49 70.11 -75.89
CA SER A 1089 -13.23 71.38 -75.94
C SER A 1089 -12.35 72.65 -75.98
N GLN A 1090 -11.03 72.55 -75.75
CA GLN A 1090 -10.15 73.73 -75.77
C GLN A 1090 -9.53 74.02 -77.14
N VAL A 1091 -9.52 73.06 -78.07
CA VAL A 1091 -8.99 73.27 -79.43
C VAL A 1091 -10.08 73.69 -80.42
N ALA A 1092 -11.36 73.46 -80.10
CA ALA A 1092 -12.51 73.95 -80.89
C ALA A 1092 -12.94 75.38 -80.55
N GLY A 1093 -12.33 76.02 -79.55
CA GLY A 1093 -12.64 77.38 -79.08
C GLY A 1093 -12.09 78.52 -79.95
N LEU A 1094 -11.29 78.22 -80.98
CA LEU A 1094 -10.71 79.22 -81.89
C LEU A 1094 -11.50 79.37 -83.21
N TRP A 1095 -12.45 78.48 -83.52
CA TRP A 1095 -13.19 78.49 -84.79
C TRP A 1095 -14.68 78.23 -84.59
N LYS A 1096 -15.41 79.23 -84.07
CA LYS A 1096 -16.76 79.67 -84.49
C LYS A 1096 -17.43 80.46 -83.37
N LYS A 1097 -17.54 81.78 -83.59
CA LYS A 1097 -18.50 82.62 -82.86
C LYS A 1097 -19.93 82.27 -83.30
N ARG A 1098 -20.84 82.27 -82.31
CA ARG A 1098 -22.31 82.19 -82.40
C ARG A 1098 -22.91 80.81 -82.68
N ALA A 1099 -23.12 80.06 -81.60
CA ALA A 1099 -24.36 79.32 -81.34
C ALA A 1099 -24.45 79.03 -79.83
N SER A 1100 -25.60 79.30 -79.23
CA SER A 1100 -25.96 78.98 -77.86
C SER A 1100 -26.09 77.46 -77.68
N THR A 1101 -25.16 76.84 -76.94
CA THR A 1101 -25.32 75.48 -76.41
C THR A 1101 -25.66 75.54 -74.93
N MET A 1102 -26.82 74.97 -74.56
CA MET A 1102 -27.26 74.73 -73.18
C MET A 1102 -26.20 73.95 -72.39
N PRO A 1103 -26.07 74.18 -71.06
CA PRO A 1103 -25.22 73.35 -70.20
C PRO A 1103 -25.81 71.94 -70.07
N THR A 1104 -24.99 70.93 -70.32
CA THR A 1104 -25.27 69.51 -70.06
C THR A 1104 -25.50 69.28 -68.56
N VAL A 1105 -26.53 68.51 -68.22
CA VAL A 1105 -26.90 68.14 -66.85
C VAL A 1105 -26.00 66.99 -66.40
N THR A 1106 -25.28 67.15 -65.29
CA THR A 1106 -24.63 66.04 -64.57
C THR A 1106 -25.69 65.06 -64.08
N THR A 1107 -25.67 63.81 -64.55
CA THR A 1107 -26.66 62.80 -64.15
C THR A 1107 -26.20 62.05 -62.89
N ALA A 1108 -27.13 61.43 -62.15
CA ALA A 1108 -26.79 60.61 -60.97
C ALA A 1108 -25.79 59.49 -61.32
N SER A 1109 -25.87 58.95 -62.53
CA SER A 1109 -24.92 57.94 -63.04
C SER A 1109 -23.50 58.46 -63.21
N ASP A 1110 -23.31 59.75 -63.52
CA ASP A 1110 -21.98 60.36 -63.66
C ASP A 1110 -21.33 60.59 -62.28
N ILE A 1111 -22.16 60.89 -61.27
CA ILE A 1111 -21.73 61.07 -59.88
C ILE A 1111 -21.29 59.74 -59.26
N GLU A 1112 -22.06 58.67 -59.48
CA GLU A 1112 -21.71 57.31 -59.05
C GLU A 1112 -20.52 56.75 -59.85
N GLY A 1113 -20.44 57.04 -61.15
CA GLY A 1113 -19.34 56.64 -62.02
C GLY A 1113 -17.97 57.16 -61.57
N ALA A 1114 -17.94 58.29 -60.86
CA ALA A 1114 -16.70 58.85 -60.29
C ALA A 1114 -16.16 58.03 -59.10
N LEU A 1115 -17.03 57.31 -58.37
CA LEU A 1115 -16.64 56.46 -57.24
C LEU A 1115 -16.37 55.01 -57.65
N GLN A 1116 -16.79 54.57 -58.84
CA GLN A 1116 -16.60 53.19 -59.32
C GLN A 1116 -15.15 52.68 -59.25
N PRO A 1117 -14.12 53.46 -59.61
CA PRO A 1117 -12.73 53.01 -59.45
C PRO A 1117 -12.34 52.75 -57.98
N LEU A 1118 -12.88 53.55 -57.06
CA LEU A 1118 -12.65 53.40 -55.62
C LEU A 1118 -13.40 52.19 -55.06
N PHE A 1119 -14.65 51.96 -55.47
CA PHE A 1119 -15.39 50.77 -55.08
C PHE A 1119 -14.74 49.47 -55.58
N HIS A 1120 -14.29 49.44 -56.84
CA HIS A 1120 -13.56 48.29 -57.38
C HIS A 1120 -12.26 48.02 -56.61
N TYR A 1121 -11.54 49.08 -56.24
CA TYR A 1121 -10.35 48.98 -55.42
C TYR A 1121 -10.66 48.45 -54.01
N PHE A 1122 -11.73 48.93 -53.38
CA PHE A 1122 -12.17 48.42 -52.08
C PHE A 1122 -12.63 46.96 -52.16
N ASP A 1123 -13.43 46.57 -53.14
CA ASP A 1123 -13.90 45.19 -53.30
C ASP A 1123 -12.73 44.19 -53.40
N GLN A 1124 -11.72 44.51 -54.22
CA GLN A 1124 -10.54 43.66 -54.37
C GLN A 1124 -9.73 43.54 -53.06
N ASN A 1125 -9.51 44.64 -52.35
CA ASN A 1125 -8.73 44.61 -51.12
C ASN A 1125 -9.50 44.03 -49.94
N PHE A 1126 -10.80 44.32 -49.82
CA PHE A 1126 -11.67 43.80 -48.77
C PHE A 1126 -11.92 42.30 -48.94
N ALA A 1127 -11.92 41.78 -50.18
CA ALA A 1127 -11.96 40.34 -50.42
C ALA A 1127 -10.73 39.62 -49.82
N ILE A 1128 -9.53 40.18 -50.01
CA ILE A 1128 -8.30 39.64 -49.43
C ILE A 1128 -8.32 39.76 -47.91
N MET A 1129 -8.73 40.93 -47.39
CA MET A 1129 -8.85 41.16 -45.95
C MET A 1129 -9.83 40.19 -45.28
N LYS A 1130 -11.02 39.97 -45.85
CA LYS A 1130 -12.01 39.03 -45.29
C LYS A 1130 -11.53 37.59 -45.26
N GLN A 1131 -10.72 37.17 -46.23
CA GLN A 1131 -10.14 35.83 -46.27
C GLN A 1131 -9.00 35.63 -45.27
N THR A 1132 -8.35 36.72 -44.82
CA THR A 1132 -7.08 36.64 -44.10
C THR A 1132 -7.13 37.25 -42.70
N LEU A 1133 -7.66 38.46 -42.52
CA LEU A 1133 -7.77 39.14 -41.22
C LEU A 1133 -8.80 38.48 -40.32
N THR A 1134 -8.56 38.43 -39.01
CA THR A 1134 -9.60 38.07 -38.03
C THR A 1134 -10.72 39.10 -37.97
N ASP A 1135 -11.88 38.73 -37.45
CA ASP A 1135 -13.03 39.66 -37.37
C ASP A 1135 -12.70 40.91 -36.54
N ALA A 1136 -11.90 40.76 -35.48
CA ALA A 1136 -11.46 41.85 -34.63
C ALA A 1136 -10.50 42.82 -35.35
N THR A 1137 -9.49 42.30 -36.06
CA THR A 1137 -8.54 43.15 -36.80
C THR A 1137 -9.18 43.79 -38.02
N MET A 1138 -10.08 43.08 -38.71
CA MET A 1138 -10.89 43.62 -39.80
C MET A 1138 -11.72 44.80 -39.31
N LEU A 1139 -12.41 44.67 -38.17
CA LEU A 1139 -13.19 45.76 -37.60
C LEU A 1139 -12.29 46.95 -37.23
N ALA A 1140 -11.10 46.72 -36.67
CA ALA A 1140 -10.15 47.80 -36.34
C ALA A 1140 -9.68 48.57 -37.59
N VAL A 1141 -9.33 47.86 -38.67
CA VAL A 1141 -8.95 48.44 -39.96
C VAL A 1141 -10.12 49.22 -40.57
N MET A 1142 -11.30 48.61 -40.64
CA MET A 1142 -12.49 49.23 -41.24
C MET A 1142 -12.96 50.48 -40.49
N THR A 1143 -12.93 50.44 -39.16
CA THR A 1143 -13.24 51.60 -38.31
C THR A 1143 -12.34 52.78 -38.63
N ARG A 1144 -11.03 52.51 -38.74
CA ARG A 1144 -10.05 53.56 -39.00
C ARG A 1144 -10.17 54.06 -40.43
N LEU A 1145 -10.36 53.16 -41.39
CA LEU A 1145 -10.59 53.52 -42.79
C LEU A 1145 -11.82 54.40 -42.96
N TRP A 1146 -12.93 54.09 -42.29
CA TRP A 1146 -14.14 54.92 -42.30
C TRP A 1146 -13.87 56.32 -41.75
N LYS A 1147 -13.08 56.44 -40.68
CA LYS A 1147 -12.64 57.75 -40.18
C LYS A 1147 -11.83 58.54 -41.22
N GLU A 1148 -10.93 57.88 -41.97
CA GLU A 1148 -10.18 58.53 -43.05
C GLU A 1148 -11.09 58.98 -44.20
N VAL A 1149 -12.11 58.19 -44.56
CA VAL A 1149 -13.13 58.58 -45.54
C VAL A 1149 -13.90 59.82 -45.08
N LEU A 1150 -14.36 59.82 -43.82
CA LEU A 1150 -15.05 60.97 -43.24
C LEU A 1150 -14.16 62.21 -43.21
N GLN A 1151 -12.88 62.08 -42.83
CA GLN A 1151 -11.93 63.19 -42.85
C GLN A 1151 -11.69 63.73 -44.26
N ALA A 1152 -11.60 62.86 -45.27
CA ALA A 1152 -11.47 63.29 -46.67
C ALA A 1152 -12.70 64.09 -47.12
N ILE A 1153 -13.92 63.63 -46.79
CA ILE A 1153 -15.17 64.33 -47.11
C ILE A 1153 -15.29 65.65 -46.32
N GLU A 1154 -14.97 65.63 -45.03
CA GLU A 1154 -14.96 66.81 -44.17
C GLU A 1154 -14.01 67.87 -44.73
N SER A 1155 -12.82 67.47 -45.20
CA SER A 1155 -11.83 68.38 -45.79
C SER A 1155 -12.30 69.08 -47.08
N LEU A 1156 -13.29 68.50 -47.77
CA LEU A 1156 -13.94 69.11 -48.93
C LEU A 1156 -15.07 70.07 -48.52
N LEU A 1157 -15.82 69.73 -47.47
CA LEU A 1157 -17.00 70.47 -47.03
C LEU A 1157 -16.65 71.68 -46.15
N VAL A 1158 -15.67 71.51 -45.27
CA VAL A 1158 -15.36 72.45 -44.21
C VAL A 1158 -13.85 72.78 -44.28
N PRO A 1159 -13.48 74.06 -44.27
CA PRO A 1159 -12.09 74.42 -44.12
C PRO A 1159 -11.55 73.95 -42.77
N PRO A 1160 -10.26 73.61 -42.68
CA PRO A 1160 -9.66 73.17 -41.43
C PRO A 1160 -9.91 74.22 -40.35
N LEU A 1161 -10.37 73.77 -39.18
CA LEU A 1161 -10.63 74.62 -38.01
C LEU A 1161 -9.33 75.36 -37.65
N SER A 1162 -9.32 76.67 -37.88
CA SER A 1162 -8.20 77.56 -37.59
C SER A 1162 -8.75 78.92 -37.15
N GLU A 1163 -8.03 79.61 -36.27
CA GLU A 1163 -8.41 80.96 -35.79
C GLU A 1163 -8.33 82.04 -36.90
N LYS A 1164 -7.79 81.71 -38.08
CA LYS A 1164 -7.67 82.62 -39.23
C LYS A 1164 -8.76 82.34 -40.31
N PRO A 1165 -9.24 83.38 -41.01
CA PRO A 1165 -10.22 83.20 -42.09
C PRO A 1165 -9.64 82.36 -43.24
N SER A 1166 -10.33 81.27 -43.59
CA SER A 1166 -9.90 80.35 -44.64
C SER A 1166 -9.94 81.00 -46.03
N SER A 1167 -8.94 80.67 -46.87
CA SER A 1167 -8.89 81.05 -48.29
C SER A 1167 -9.67 80.08 -49.20
N GLN A 1168 -10.21 78.98 -48.64
CA GLN A 1168 -11.04 78.05 -49.38
C GLN A 1168 -12.33 78.73 -49.85
N ARG A 1169 -12.66 78.55 -51.14
CA ARG A 1169 -13.92 79.05 -51.69
C ARG A 1169 -15.07 78.17 -51.21
N PRO A 1170 -16.20 78.75 -50.78
CA PRO A 1170 -17.36 77.96 -50.42
C PRO A 1170 -17.83 77.15 -51.64
N LEU A 1171 -18.18 75.88 -51.40
CA LEU A 1171 -18.76 75.00 -52.41
C LEU A 1171 -20.09 75.58 -52.91
N SER A 1172 -20.36 75.43 -54.20
CA SER A 1172 -21.68 75.74 -54.76
C SER A 1172 -22.72 74.70 -54.34
N GLN A 1173 -24.02 75.06 -54.35
CA GLN A 1173 -25.11 74.13 -54.00
C GLN A 1173 -25.03 72.79 -54.74
N LYS A 1174 -24.68 72.82 -56.04
CA LYS A 1174 -24.52 71.61 -56.87
C LYS A 1174 -23.33 70.75 -56.45
N GLU A 1175 -22.21 71.37 -56.09
CA GLU A 1175 -21.03 70.66 -55.58
C GLU A 1175 -21.33 70.01 -54.22
N LEU A 1176 -22.10 70.71 -53.38
CA LEU A 1176 -22.52 70.24 -52.07
C LEU A 1176 -23.45 69.02 -52.18
N ASP A 1177 -24.42 69.05 -53.11
CA ASP A 1177 -25.31 67.92 -53.40
C ASP A 1177 -24.52 66.68 -53.91
N ILE A 1178 -23.49 66.89 -54.74
CA ILE A 1178 -22.60 65.81 -55.21
C ILE A 1178 -21.82 65.18 -54.05
N VAL A 1179 -21.26 65.99 -53.15
CA VAL A 1179 -20.50 65.49 -52.00
C VAL A 1179 -21.39 64.73 -51.01
N TYR A 1180 -22.64 65.19 -50.77
CA TYR A 1180 -23.60 64.43 -49.97
C TYR A 1180 -24.00 63.10 -50.62
N GLN A 1181 -24.17 63.07 -51.94
CA GLN A 1181 -24.44 61.82 -52.65
C GLN A 1181 -23.25 60.85 -52.52
N TRP A 1182 -22.01 61.33 -52.64
CA TRP A 1182 -20.82 60.52 -52.40
C TRP A 1182 -20.75 59.97 -50.98
N LEU A 1183 -21.06 60.79 -49.96
CA LEU A 1183 -21.12 60.35 -48.57
C LEU A 1183 -22.16 59.24 -48.38
N ASN A 1184 -23.36 59.40 -48.93
CA ASN A 1184 -24.42 58.38 -48.84
C ASN A 1184 -24.01 57.09 -49.55
N SER A 1185 -23.46 57.14 -50.77
CA SER A 1185 -23.00 55.95 -51.49
C SER A 1185 -21.85 55.23 -50.77
N LEU A 1186 -20.91 55.98 -50.17
CA LEU A 1186 -19.84 55.39 -49.35
C LEU A 1186 -20.40 54.79 -48.06
N PHE A 1187 -21.34 55.45 -47.40
CA PHE A 1187 -22.01 54.91 -46.22
C PHE A 1187 -22.76 53.62 -46.54
N GLU A 1188 -23.53 53.59 -47.62
CA GLU A 1188 -24.23 52.39 -48.10
C GLU A 1188 -23.25 51.26 -48.42
N PHE A 1189 -22.11 51.56 -49.04
CA PHE A 1189 -21.07 50.58 -49.35
C PHE A 1189 -20.45 49.96 -48.08
N PHE A 1190 -20.03 50.78 -47.11
CA PHE A 1190 -19.47 50.31 -45.84
C PHE A 1190 -20.51 49.63 -44.92
N ASN A 1191 -21.79 49.88 -45.15
CA ASN A 1191 -22.91 49.30 -44.40
C ASN A 1191 -23.55 48.08 -45.09
N ALA A 1192 -23.32 47.89 -46.39
CA ALA A 1192 -23.90 46.80 -47.19
C ALA A 1192 -23.63 45.45 -46.54
N LYS A 1193 -24.67 44.60 -46.48
CA LYS A 1193 -24.55 43.20 -46.08
C LYS A 1193 -24.11 42.38 -47.28
N ASP A 1194 -23.07 41.59 -47.09
CA ASP A 1194 -22.66 40.60 -48.08
C ASP A 1194 -23.71 39.47 -48.22
N ASP A 1195 -23.62 38.68 -49.29
CA ASP A 1195 -24.49 37.51 -49.56
C ASP A 1195 -24.45 36.43 -48.45
N SER A 1196 -23.49 36.53 -47.52
CA SER A 1196 -23.35 35.68 -46.32
C SER A 1196 -24.05 36.25 -45.08
N GLY A 1197 -24.76 37.38 -45.18
CA GLY A 1197 -25.51 38.01 -44.10
C GLY A 1197 -24.68 38.84 -43.12
N SER A 1198 -23.39 39.04 -43.40
CA SER A 1198 -22.45 39.81 -42.59
C SER A 1198 -22.26 41.21 -43.19
N SER A 1199 -22.41 42.28 -42.40
CA SER A 1199 -22.13 43.65 -42.85
C SER A 1199 -20.62 43.89 -42.81
N TRP A 1200 -20.07 44.61 -43.79
CA TRP A 1200 -18.64 44.92 -43.85
C TRP A 1200 -18.12 45.71 -42.63
N ALA A 1201 -18.95 46.46 -41.89
CA ALA A 1201 -18.49 47.12 -40.66
C ALA A 1201 -19.58 47.65 -39.68
N CYS A 1202 -20.83 47.91 -40.09
CA CYS A 1202 -21.56 49.01 -39.42
C CYS A 1202 -22.64 48.66 -38.38
N HIS A 1203 -22.94 47.40 -38.05
CA HIS A 1203 -24.03 47.11 -37.09
C HIS A 1203 -23.70 47.41 -35.60
N LYS A 1204 -22.44 47.69 -35.25
CA LYS A 1204 -22.01 47.98 -33.86
C LYS A 1204 -21.52 49.42 -33.61
N MET A 1205 -21.53 50.29 -34.62
CA MET A 1205 -20.88 51.61 -34.54
C MET A 1205 -21.80 52.84 -34.48
N PHE A 1206 -23.12 52.64 -34.58
CA PHE A 1206 -24.11 53.71 -34.51
C PHE A 1206 -25.16 53.42 -33.44
#